data_AF-A0A6I0S7L7-F1
#
_entry.id   AF-A0A6I0S7L7-F1
#
_cell.length_a   1.000
_cell.length_b   1.000
_cell.length_c   1.000
_cell.angle_alpha   90.00
_cell.angle_beta   90.00
_cell.angle_gamma   90.00
#
_symmetry.space_group_name_H-M   'P 1'
#
loop_
_entity.id
_entity.type
_entity.pdbx_description
1 polymer ?
#
loop_
_entity_poly.entity_id
_entity_poly.type
_entity_poly.pdbx_seq_one_letter_code
_entity_poly.pdbx_strand_id
1 'polypeptide(L)'
;MKNIIRFILRLVQNPIVLAILWFGVAIRGFWVSWTEGLANNYLIFSRSFFHALEQTPLYVEYPKEYFDLFLYGIPFTLLIAPFSIMPTMVGSALWSLCNALLLYFAIKKLEFEKWKTAIIIWLSYNGLYLSVVTQQYNAAVAAFILFTFILVERKKDFWAALMIVLGTLTKIYGVVGLAFFLFSKRKLYFLWGILFWAFVLFVVPMFYTSPQYVFDSYKEWISILVVKDDVNELSFYQNISLLGMVRKITHAVEYSDMWLIIPGIVLFLLPYFRIGQYENRNFRLSFLASVLLFMVLFSTGTEECGYVGALIGVGIWYVSTPTYKKSFVLNTCLLLFCFALTAASSSSILFSKHFRTEYITSFALKALPCAIIWFKIIWEQLTQDYTSRTPTPFLHKKDDERIDVILPCYNPHEGWEQQLIEKHKELEGMLNGYNIRFIVVNDGSKRGFTEEAVLRLTNNLPNTIIVDNKINQGKGAAVRDGIAHSDSELALYTDYDFPYKIESVCQVIKYLEEGYDVVVANRNHTYYSQLSTRRKLASHASRFLNFMLLGLTHTDTQGGLKGFNCKGKAFLASTRIKQFLFDTEFIYKASLDDTTFIKEVPVDLRGEVMLPDMKKGVFVNELKNLLMICWRG
;
A
#
# COMPACT_ATOMS: atom_id res chain seq x y z
N MET A 1 -25.40 4.04 36.41
CA MET A 1 -24.98 4.76 35.18
C MET A 1 -23.71 4.21 34.52
N LYS A 2 -22.55 4.14 35.20
CA LYS A 2 -21.29 3.61 34.60
C LYS A 2 -21.39 2.16 34.05
N ASN A 3 -22.08 1.26 34.76
CA ASN A 3 -22.27 -0.13 34.30
C ASN A 3 -23.17 -0.23 33.06
N ILE A 4 -24.19 0.62 32.97
CA ILE A 4 -25.08 0.71 31.80
C ILE A 4 -24.30 1.23 30.59
N ILE A 5 -23.51 2.29 30.75
CA ILE A 5 -22.66 2.83 29.67
C ILE A 5 -21.65 1.77 29.20
N ARG A 6 -20.99 1.05 30.12
CA ARG A 6 -20.10 -0.06 29.74
C ARG A 6 -20.83 -1.19 29.01
N PHE A 7 -22.03 -1.53 29.44
CA PHE A 7 -22.86 -2.55 28.77
C PHE A 7 -23.22 -2.11 27.35
N ILE A 8 -23.72 -0.88 27.18
CA ILE A 8 -24.05 -0.30 25.87
C ILE A 8 -22.80 -0.28 24.98
N LEU A 9 -21.66 0.20 25.48
CA LEU A 9 -20.41 0.23 24.72
C LEU A 9 -19.95 -1.16 24.28
N ARG A 10 -20.09 -2.18 25.14
CA ARG A 10 -19.82 -3.57 24.78
C ARG A 10 -20.77 -4.09 23.71
N LEU A 11 -22.06 -3.72 23.80
CA LEU A 11 -23.08 -4.14 22.85
C LEU A 11 -22.86 -3.54 21.47
N VAL A 12 -22.64 -2.23 21.37
CA VAL A 12 -22.45 -1.51 20.09
C VAL A 12 -21.13 -1.84 19.39
N GLN A 13 -20.19 -2.46 20.09
CA GLN A 13 -18.92 -2.96 19.54
C GLN A 13 -18.89 -4.48 19.39
N ASN A 14 -19.99 -5.17 19.75
CA ASN A 14 -20.07 -6.62 19.66
C ASN A 14 -20.16 -7.03 18.17
N PRO A 15 -19.27 -7.91 17.68
CA PRO A 15 -19.22 -8.27 16.27
C PRO A 15 -20.49 -8.98 15.77
N ILE A 16 -21.15 -9.77 16.63
CA ILE A 16 -22.40 -10.47 16.29
C ILE A 16 -23.53 -9.45 16.18
N VAL A 17 -23.65 -8.53 17.14
CA VAL A 17 -24.69 -7.47 17.10
C VAL A 17 -24.51 -6.59 15.85
N LEU A 18 -23.27 -6.18 15.55
CA LEU A 18 -22.97 -5.42 14.35
C LEU A 18 -23.35 -6.18 13.07
N ALA A 19 -23.08 -7.48 12.99
CA ALA A 19 -23.47 -8.30 11.84
C ALA A 19 -25.00 -8.40 11.71
N ILE A 20 -25.71 -8.71 12.81
CA ILE A 20 -27.17 -8.79 12.82
C ILE A 20 -27.80 -7.48 12.33
N LEU A 21 -27.33 -6.34 12.83
CA LEU A 21 -27.85 -5.04 12.42
C LEU A 21 -27.50 -4.71 10.98
N TRP A 22 -26.28 -5.00 10.53
CA TRP A 22 -25.85 -4.77 9.15
C TRP A 22 -26.68 -5.55 8.13
N PHE A 23 -26.88 -6.85 8.35
CA PHE A 23 -27.69 -7.67 7.46
C PHE A 23 -29.19 -7.41 7.65
N GLY A 24 -29.63 -7.06 8.86
CA GLY A 24 -30.98 -6.57 9.11
C GLY A 24 -31.33 -5.33 8.29
N VAL A 25 -30.38 -4.40 8.13
CA VAL A 25 -30.52 -3.25 7.22
C VAL A 25 -30.65 -3.67 5.77
N ALA A 26 -29.81 -4.60 5.31
CA ALA A 26 -29.87 -5.06 3.93
C ALA A 26 -31.23 -5.71 3.63
N ILE A 27 -31.73 -6.55 4.55
CA ILE A 27 -33.05 -7.18 4.43
C ILE A 27 -34.15 -6.11 4.43
N ARG A 28 -34.11 -5.17 5.37
CA ARG A 28 -35.10 -4.08 5.44
C ARG A 28 -35.08 -3.21 4.19
N GLY A 29 -33.89 -2.81 3.74
CA GLY A 29 -33.71 -1.96 2.55
C GLY A 29 -34.22 -2.65 1.29
N PHE A 30 -34.01 -3.96 1.15
CA PHE A 30 -34.60 -4.76 0.08
C PHE A 30 -36.13 -4.70 0.10
N TRP A 31 -36.75 -4.94 1.26
CA TRP A 31 -38.21 -4.88 1.38
C TRP A 31 -38.76 -3.50 1.04
N VAL A 32 -38.15 -2.44 1.56
CA VAL A 32 -38.51 -1.05 1.25
C VAL A 32 -38.40 -0.78 -0.25
N SER A 33 -37.31 -1.25 -0.89
CA SER A 33 -37.10 -1.12 -2.33
C SER A 33 -38.28 -1.66 -3.14
N TRP A 34 -38.76 -2.85 -2.78
CA TRP A 34 -39.87 -3.48 -3.50
C TRP A 34 -41.24 -2.87 -3.17
N THR A 35 -41.50 -2.53 -1.90
CA THR A 35 -42.78 -1.94 -1.51
C THR A 35 -42.97 -0.52 -2.05
N GLU A 36 -41.88 0.22 -2.24
CA GLU A 36 -41.91 1.59 -2.76
C GLU A 36 -41.60 1.69 -4.27
N GLY A 37 -41.37 0.56 -4.95
CA GLY A 37 -41.10 0.54 -6.40
C GLY A 37 -39.72 1.11 -6.79
N LEU A 38 -38.75 1.05 -5.89
CA LEU A 38 -37.38 1.59 -6.05
C LEU A 38 -36.37 0.54 -6.57
N ALA A 39 -36.82 -0.65 -6.95
CA ALA A 39 -35.97 -1.75 -7.42
C ALA A 39 -35.43 -1.59 -8.86
N ASN A 40 -35.61 -0.41 -9.47
CA ASN A 40 -35.32 -0.14 -10.88
C ASN A 40 -33.87 -0.48 -11.27
N ASN A 41 -32.86 -0.11 -10.46
CA ASN A 41 -31.47 -0.44 -10.77
C ASN A 41 -31.22 -1.94 -10.88
N TYR A 42 -31.83 -2.74 -10.01
CA TYR A 42 -31.72 -4.20 -10.13
C TYR A 42 -32.37 -4.70 -11.42
N LEU A 43 -33.47 -4.10 -11.89
CA LEU A 43 -34.08 -4.47 -13.17
C LEU A 43 -33.13 -4.17 -14.35
N ILE A 44 -32.54 -2.97 -14.39
CA ILE A 44 -31.52 -2.59 -15.38
C ILE A 44 -30.38 -3.61 -15.38
N PHE A 45 -29.83 -3.89 -14.19
CA PHE A 45 -28.72 -4.83 -14.02
C PHE A 45 -29.11 -6.22 -14.48
N SER A 46 -30.27 -6.72 -14.02
CA SER A 46 -30.74 -8.06 -14.32
C SER A 46 -30.94 -8.27 -15.81
N ARG A 47 -31.56 -7.30 -16.50
CA ARG A 47 -31.85 -7.33 -17.94
C ARG A 47 -30.60 -7.23 -18.80
N SER A 48 -29.57 -6.51 -18.35
CA SER A 48 -28.29 -6.44 -19.07
C SER A 48 -27.69 -7.81 -19.41
N PHE A 49 -27.88 -8.82 -18.54
CA PHE A 49 -27.45 -10.19 -18.81
C PHE A 49 -28.20 -10.82 -19.98
N PHE A 50 -29.52 -10.68 -20.02
CA PHE A 50 -30.35 -11.22 -21.10
C PHE A 50 -30.13 -10.46 -22.41
N HIS A 51 -30.00 -9.13 -22.37
CA HIS A 51 -29.64 -8.34 -23.54
C HIS A 51 -28.30 -8.78 -24.14
N ALA A 52 -27.31 -9.10 -23.30
CA ALA A 52 -26.04 -9.63 -23.78
C ALA A 52 -26.19 -11.03 -24.41
N LEU A 53 -26.95 -11.94 -23.79
CA LEU A 53 -27.22 -13.28 -24.36
C LEU A 53 -27.94 -13.21 -25.71
N GLU A 54 -28.91 -12.31 -25.83
CA GLU A 54 -29.68 -12.05 -27.05
C GLU A 54 -28.93 -11.17 -28.05
N GLN A 55 -27.79 -10.61 -27.64
CA GLN A 55 -26.97 -9.64 -28.39
C GLN A 55 -27.77 -8.41 -28.84
N THR A 56 -28.71 -7.95 -28.02
CA THR A 56 -29.42 -6.67 -28.22
C THR A 56 -28.57 -5.50 -27.69
N PRO A 57 -28.75 -4.26 -28.17
CA PRO A 57 -27.92 -3.12 -27.74
C PRO A 57 -28.01 -2.88 -26.22
N LEU A 58 -26.88 -2.77 -25.51
CA LEU A 58 -26.88 -2.60 -24.04
C LEU A 58 -27.18 -1.17 -23.59
N TYR A 59 -26.77 -0.18 -24.38
CA TYR A 59 -26.68 1.22 -23.95
C TYR A 59 -27.81 2.10 -24.51
N VAL A 60 -28.98 1.50 -24.76
CA VAL A 60 -30.19 2.17 -25.26
C VAL A 60 -31.34 2.05 -24.25
N GLU A 61 -32.43 2.78 -24.48
CA GLU A 61 -33.60 2.78 -23.61
C GLU A 61 -34.49 1.53 -23.83
N TYR A 62 -34.98 0.96 -22.73
CA TYR A 62 -35.93 -0.15 -22.72
C TYR A 62 -37.15 0.17 -21.83
N PRO A 63 -38.00 1.15 -22.22
CA PRO A 63 -39.05 1.70 -21.35
C PRO A 63 -40.14 0.69 -20.94
N LYS A 64 -40.23 -0.45 -21.64
CA LYS A 64 -41.13 -1.55 -21.27
C LYS A 64 -40.58 -2.43 -20.15
N GLU A 65 -39.29 -2.36 -19.87
CA GLU A 65 -38.58 -3.24 -18.94
C GLU A 65 -38.11 -2.50 -17.69
N TYR A 66 -37.60 -1.28 -17.86
CA TYR A 66 -37.07 -0.44 -16.79
C TYR A 66 -36.98 1.03 -17.23
N PHE A 67 -36.64 1.91 -16.29
CA PHE A 67 -36.38 3.32 -16.51
C PHE A 67 -34.86 3.62 -16.39
N ASP A 68 -34.34 4.63 -17.10
CA ASP A 68 -32.90 4.97 -17.20
C ASP A 68 -32.06 3.95 -18.01
N LEU A 69 -30.79 4.27 -18.22
CA LEU A 69 -29.85 3.54 -19.06
C LEU A 69 -28.93 2.62 -18.25
N PHE A 70 -28.47 1.56 -18.89
CA PHE A 70 -27.35 0.77 -18.38
C PHE A 70 -26.04 1.53 -18.60
N LEU A 71 -25.23 1.67 -17.55
CA LEU A 71 -24.01 2.51 -17.55
C LEU A 71 -22.73 1.72 -17.16
N TYR A 72 -22.79 0.40 -17.23
CA TYR A 72 -21.75 -0.50 -16.75
C TYR A 72 -21.08 -1.20 -17.93
N GLY A 73 -19.81 -1.57 -17.80
CA GLY A 73 -19.13 -2.26 -18.88
C GLY A 73 -19.65 -3.70 -19.04
N ILE A 74 -19.51 -4.26 -20.24
CA ILE A 74 -20.03 -5.59 -20.57
C ILE A 74 -19.64 -6.72 -19.58
N PRO A 75 -18.48 -6.73 -18.89
CA PRO A 75 -18.20 -7.76 -17.87
C PRO A 75 -19.20 -7.77 -16.70
N PHE A 76 -19.91 -6.67 -16.46
CA PHE A 76 -20.98 -6.59 -15.47
C PHE A 76 -22.11 -7.59 -15.77
N THR A 77 -22.40 -7.86 -17.04
CA THR A 77 -23.46 -8.78 -17.46
C THR A 77 -23.23 -10.20 -16.94
N LEU A 78 -21.97 -10.65 -16.85
CA LEU A 78 -21.64 -11.92 -16.19
C LEU A 78 -21.70 -11.82 -14.67
N LEU A 79 -21.28 -10.69 -14.09
CA LEU A 79 -21.30 -10.48 -12.63
C LEU A 79 -22.73 -10.60 -12.07
N ILE A 80 -23.72 -10.04 -12.77
CA ILE A 80 -25.12 -10.06 -12.34
C ILE A 80 -25.84 -11.37 -12.69
N ALA A 81 -25.32 -12.15 -13.65
CA ALA A 81 -25.96 -13.37 -14.17
C ALA A 81 -26.52 -14.34 -13.10
N PRO A 82 -25.79 -14.68 -12.01
CA PRO A 82 -26.32 -15.59 -10.99
C PRO A 82 -27.58 -15.07 -10.30
N PHE A 83 -27.75 -13.75 -10.23
CA PHE A 83 -28.91 -13.08 -9.66
C PHE A 83 -30.01 -12.85 -10.69
N SER A 84 -29.68 -12.75 -11.98
CA SER A 84 -30.63 -12.55 -13.07
C SER A 84 -31.45 -13.79 -13.43
N ILE A 85 -30.86 -14.99 -13.29
CA ILE A 85 -31.51 -16.27 -13.65
C ILE A 85 -32.59 -16.67 -12.63
N MET A 86 -32.51 -16.12 -11.42
CA MET A 86 -33.48 -16.39 -10.37
C MET A 86 -34.76 -15.56 -10.56
N PRO A 87 -35.89 -15.94 -9.92
CA PRO A 87 -37.07 -15.08 -9.85
C PRO A 87 -36.69 -13.68 -9.35
N THR A 88 -37.21 -12.63 -10.00
CA THR A 88 -36.76 -11.23 -9.83
C THR A 88 -36.65 -10.79 -8.37
N MET A 89 -37.61 -11.15 -7.51
CA MET A 89 -37.56 -10.82 -6.09
C MET A 89 -36.42 -11.54 -5.35
N VAL A 90 -36.21 -12.82 -5.63
CA VAL A 90 -35.15 -13.64 -5.01
C VAL A 90 -33.79 -13.15 -5.46
N GLY A 91 -33.62 -12.90 -6.75
CA GLY A 91 -32.38 -12.37 -7.31
C GLY A 91 -32.03 -10.99 -6.75
N SER A 92 -33.00 -10.08 -6.63
CA SER A 92 -32.81 -8.75 -6.02
C SER A 92 -32.43 -8.84 -4.53
N ALA A 93 -33.06 -9.75 -3.78
CA ALA A 93 -32.72 -9.97 -2.37
C ALA A 93 -31.27 -10.47 -2.23
N LEU A 94 -30.89 -11.46 -3.02
CA LEU A 94 -29.54 -12.03 -2.99
C LEU A 94 -28.49 -11.03 -3.49
N TRP A 95 -28.80 -10.21 -4.51
CA TRP A 95 -27.96 -9.12 -4.97
C TRP A 95 -27.66 -8.13 -3.84
N SER A 96 -28.71 -7.71 -3.13
CA SER A 96 -28.60 -6.80 -1.98
C SER A 96 -27.74 -7.38 -0.86
N LEU A 97 -28.00 -8.64 -0.49
CA LEU A 97 -27.26 -9.34 0.56
C LEU A 97 -25.80 -9.58 0.17
N CYS A 98 -25.52 -9.90 -1.10
CA CYS A 98 -24.17 -10.10 -1.60
C CYS A 98 -23.35 -8.81 -1.51
N ASN A 99 -23.90 -7.67 -1.96
CA ASN A 99 -23.25 -6.36 -1.85
C ASN A 99 -22.98 -5.99 -0.38
N ALA A 100 -23.96 -6.20 0.51
CA ALA A 100 -23.80 -5.97 1.94
C ALA A 100 -22.73 -6.87 2.57
N LEU A 101 -22.72 -8.16 2.23
CA LEU A 101 -21.73 -9.13 2.70
C LEU A 101 -20.32 -8.77 2.27
N LEU A 102 -20.16 -8.45 0.98
CA LEU A 102 -18.86 -8.11 0.39
C LEU A 102 -18.25 -6.90 1.10
N LEU A 103 -19.05 -5.84 1.32
CA LEU A 103 -18.61 -4.63 2.01
C LEU A 103 -18.30 -4.88 3.50
N TYR A 104 -19.16 -5.61 4.20
CA TYR A 104 -18.93 -5.97 5.61
C TYR A 104 -17.61 -6.76 5.76
N PHE A 105 -17.41 -7.74 4.90
CA PHE A 105 -16.23 -8.58 4.91
C PHE A 105 -14.96 -7.76 4.61
N ALA A 106 -15.02 -6.83 3.66
CA ALA A 106 -13.92 -5.91 3.36
C ALA A 106 -13.53 -5.06 4.59
N ILE A 107 -14.52 -4.43 5.25
CA ILE A 107 -14.28 -3.64 6.48
C ILE A 107 -13.65 -4.50 7.58
N LYS A 108 -14.13 -5.72 7.78
CA LYS A 108 -13.57 -6.67 8.77
C LYS A 108 -12.13 -7.06 8.47
N LYS A 109 -11.77 -7.18 7.18
CA LYS A 109 -10.42 -7.56 6.73
C LYS A 109 -9.39 -6.44 6.79
N LEU A 110 -9.81 -5.21 7.14
CA LEU A 110 -8.91 -4.14 7.57
C LEU A 110 -8.30 -4.39 8.96
N GLU A 111 -8.77 -5.39 9.72
CA GLU A 111 -8.12 -5.87 10.96
C GLU A 111 -7.87 -4.78 12.01
N PHE A 112 -8.78 -3.81 12.11
CA PHE A 112 -8.77 -2.85 13.20
C PHE A 112 -9.22 -3.49 14.52
N GLU A 113 -8.89 -2.82 15.63
CA GLU A 113 -9.49 -3.13 16.94
C GLU A 113 -11.03 -3.10 16.86
N LYS A 114 -11.68 -3.85 17.75
CA LYS A 114 -13.16 -4.04 17.73
C LYS A 114 -13.93 -2.71 17.72
N TRP A 115 -13.51 -1.76 18.57
CA TRP A 115 -14.18 -0.46 18.68
C TRP A 115 -13.99 0.42 17.44
N LYS A 116 -12.81 0.39 16.82
CA LYS A 116 -12.52 1.11 15.57
C LYS A 116 -13.34 0.57 14.41
N THR A 117 -13.42 -0.76 14.30
CA THR A 117 -14.27 -1.45 13.33
C THR A 117 -15.74 -1.07 13.52
N ALA A 118 -16.21 -1.01 14.78
CA ALA A 118 -17.57 -0.62 15.08
C ALA A 118 -17.89 0.80 14.59
N ILE A 119 -17.00 1.78 14.83
CA ILE A 119 -17.18 3.16 14.35
C ILE A 119 -17.36 3.19 12.82
N ILE A 120 -16.49 2.50 12.07
CA ILE A 120 -16.57 2.46 10.60
C ILE A 120 -17.91 1.86 10.15
N ILE A 121 -18.34 0.75 10.76
CA ILE A 121 -19.62 0.10 10.43
C ILE A 121 -20.80 1.04 10.72
N TRP A 122 -20.82 1.68 11.90
CA TRP A 122 -21.92 2.58 12.28
C TRP A 122 -22.03 3.80 11.39
N LEU A 123 -20.90 4.42 11.02
CA LEU A 123 -20.90 5.56 10.08
C LEU A 123 -21.41 5.18 8.70
N SER A 124 -21.12 3.95 8.27
CA SER A 124 -21.48 3.46 6.93
C SER A 124 -22.91 2.91 6.83
N TYR A 125 -23.58 2.75 7.97
CA TYR A 125 -24.89 2.09 8.08
C TYR A 125 -25.96 2.75 7.22
N ASN A 126 -26.07 4.09 7.25
CA ASN A 126 -27.02 4.82 6.42
C ASN A 126 -26.68 4.74 4.93
N GLY A 127 -25.39 4.82 4.57
CA GLY A 127 -24.94 4.67 3.20
C GLY A 127 -25.27 3.29 2.62
N LEU A 128 -25.08 2.22 3.41
CA LEU A 128 -25.50 0.88 3.04
C LEU A 128 -27.02 0.81 2.82
N TYR A 129 -27.81 1.32 3.78
CA TYR A 129 -29.27 1.32 3.67
C TYR A 129 -29.73 1.96 2.36
N LEU A 130 -29.22 3.15 2.03
CA LEU A 130 -29.57 3.84 0.79
C LEU A 130 -29.14 3.03 -0.44
N SER A 131 -27.92 2.48 -0.46
CA SER A 131 -27.43 1.65 -1.57
C SER A 131 -28.30 0.42 -1.80
N VAL A 132 -28.83 -0.18 -0.73
CA VAL A 132 -29.70 -1.35 -0.83
C VAL A 132 -31.12 -0.96 -1.23
N VAL A 133 -31.68 0.12 -0.68
CA VAL A 133 -33.01 0.62 -1.07
C VAL A 133 -33.05 0.97 -2.56
N THR A 134 -31.99 1.59 -3.08
CA THR A 134 -31.89 1.91 -4.51
C THR A 134 -31.28 0.78 -5.34
N GLN A 135 -30.98 -0.38 -4.73
CA GLN A 135 -30.34 -1.54 -5.39
C GLN A 135 -29.03 -1.21 -6.14
N GLN A 136 -28.33 -0.15 -5.74
CA GLN A 136 -27.12 0.35 -6.39
C GLN A 136 -25.87 -0.51 -6.11
N TYR A 137 -24.93 -0.48 -7.06
CA TYR A 137 -23.68 -1.25 -7.02
C TYR A 137 -22.54 -0.57 -6.23
N ASN A 138 -22.78 0.62 -5.66
CA ASN A 138 -21.75 1.44 -5.01
C ASN A 138 -21.07 0.74 -3.82
N ALA A 139 -21.81 -0.06 -3.06
CA ALA A 139 -21.27 -0.83 -1.93
C ALA A 139 -20.20 -1.84 -2.36
N ALA A 140 -20.40 -2.57 -3.48
CA ALA A 140 -19.40 -3.49 -3.99
C ALA A 140 -18.16 -2.78 -4.53
N VAL A 141 -18.32 -1.66 -5.22
CA VAL A 141 -17.18 -0.86 -5.71
C VAL A 141 -16.32 -0.36 -4.54
N ALA A 142 -16.95 0.15 -3.47
CA ALA A 142 -16.22 0.50 -2.24
C ALA A 142 -15.49 -0.71 -1.65
N ALA A 143 -16.12 -1.89 -1.65
CA ALA A 143 -15.49 -3.12 -1.18
C ALA A 143 -14.28 -3.53 -2.04
N PHE A 144 -14.33 -3.38 -3.37
CA PHE A 144 -13.19 -3.66 -4.25
C PHE A 144 -12.01 -2.72 -4.00
N ILE A 145 -12.25 -1.43 -3.75
CA ILE A 145 -11.20 -0.48 -3.37
C ILE A 145 -10.57 -0.89 -2.03
N LEU A 146 -11.39 -1.26 -1.04
CA LEU A 146 -10.89 -1.80 0.23
C LEU A 146 -10.08 -3.09 0.04
N PHE A 147 -10.56 -4.04 -0.77
CA PHE A 147 -9.83 -5.28 -1.05
C PHE A 147 -8.53 -5.03 -1.80
N THR A 148 -8.50 -4.06 -2.71
CA THR A 148 -7.26 -3.65 -3.38
C THR A 148 -6.22 -3.27 -2.35
N PHE A 149 -6.55 -2.37 -1.43
CA PHE A 149 -5.67 -1.99 -0.33
C PHE A 149 -5.25 -3.19 0.52
N ILE A 150 -6.21 -4.00 0.98
CA ILE A 150 -5.97 -5.17 1.83
C ILE A 150 -5.04 -6.19 1.15
N LEU A 151 -5.22 -6.42 -0.14
CA LEU A 151 -4.42 -7.37 -0.90
C LEU A 151 -3.02 -6.82 -1.16
N VAL A 152 -2.85 -5.52 -1.39
CA VAL A 152 -1.53 -4.87 -1.44
C VAL A 152 -0.80 -5.01 -0.11
N GLU A 153 -1.46 -4.69 1.01
CA GLU A 153 -0.88 -4.87 2.36
C GLU A 153 -0.46 -6.32 2.62
N ARG A 154 -1.21 -7.28 2.08
CA ARG A 154 -0.93 -8.71 2.23
C ARG A 154 0.01 -9.27 1.16
N LYS A 155 0.60 -8.43 0.31
CA LYS A 155 1.43 -8.84 -0.82
C LYS A 155 0.71 -9.90 -1.66
N LYS A 156 -0.49 -9.57 -2.13
CA LYS A 156 -1.29 -10.36 -3.06
C LYS A 156 -1.64 -9.50 -4.28
N ASP A 157 -0.63 -8.85 -4.83
CA ASP A 157 -0.74 -7.82 -5.89
C ASP A 157 -1.49 -8.28 -7.13
N PHE A 158 -1.30 -9.54 -7.55
CA PHE A 158 -2.05 -10.12 -8.67
C PHE A 158 -3.57 -10.14 -8.45
N TRP A 159 -4.01 -10.39 -7.21
CA TRP A 159 -5.43 -10.37 -6.87
C TRP A 159 -5.92 -8.94 -6.56
N ALA A 160 -5.04 -8.06 -6.07
CA ALA A 160 -5.35 -6.63 -5.96
C ALA A 160 -5.66 -6.06 -7.35
N ALA A 161 -4.89 -6.45 -8.36
CA ALA A 161 -5.13 -6.09 -9.75
C ALA A 161 -6.52 -6.56 -10.24
N LEU A 162 -6.95 -7.78 -9.90
CA LEU A 162 -8.32 -8.23 -10.22
C LEU A 162 -9.38 -7.29 -9.63
N MET A 163 -9.25 -6.87 -8.37
CA MET A 163 -10.22 -5.97 -7.74
C MET A 163 -10.28 -4.62 -8.45
N ILE A 164 -9.13 -4.09 -8.87
CA ILE A 164 -9.06 -2.85 -9.67
C ILE A 164 -9.75 -3.06 -11.01
N VAL A 165 -9.32 -4.04 -11.80
CA VAL A 165 -9.84 -4.25 -13.16
C VAL A 165 -11.33 -4.59 -13.13
N LEU A 166 -11.77 -5.48 -12.24
CA LEU A 166 -13.17 -5.82 -12.08
C LEU A 166 -13.97 -4.59 -11.68
N GLY A 167 -13.48 -3.81 -10.72
CA GLY A 167 -14.04 -2.52 -10.35
C GLY A 167 -14.17 -1.61 -11.57
N THR A 168 -13.07 -1.30 -12.25
CA THR A 168 -13.01 -0.38 -13.39
C THR A 168 -13.91 -0.81 -14.55
N LEU A 169 -13.81 -2.07 -14.98
CA LEU A 169 -14.52 -2.57 -16.16
C LEU A 169 -16.01 -2.83 -15.90
N THR A 170 -16.43 -2.93 -14.64
CA THR A 170 -17.87 -2.95 -14.30
C THR A 170 -18.37 -1.55 -14.04
N LYS A 171 -17.62 -0.73 -13.27
CA LYS A 171 -17.91 0.67 -12.96
C LYS A 171 -16.60 1.46 -12.85
N ILE A 172 -16.39 2.43 -13.75
CA ILE A 172 -15.10 3.12 -13.95
C ILE A 172 -14.34 3.56 -12.68
N TYR A 173 -15.07 3.90 -11.61
CA TYR A 173 -14.54 4.25 -10.29
C TYR A 173 -13.54 3.27 -9.68
N GLY A 174 -13.55 1.97 -10.03
CA GLY A 174 -12.53 1.03 -9.53
C GLY A 174 -11.08 1.42 -9.86
N VAL A 175 -10.89 2.30 -10.86
CA VAL A 175 -9.56 2.77 -11.32
C VAL A 175 -8.78 3.48 -10.21
N VAL A 176 -9.47 4.08 -9.23
CA VAL A 176 -8.81 4.77 -8.11
C VAL A 176 -7.99 3.83 -7.24
N GLY A 177 -8.22 2.51 -7.31
CA GLY A 177 -7.39 1.52 -6.64
C GLY A 177 -5.93 1.49 -7.14
N LEU A 178 -5.63 2.05 -8.33
CA LEU A 178 -4.25 2.26 -8.81
C LEU A 178 -3.43 3.17 -7.89
N ALA A 179 -4.09 3.99 -7.06
CA ALA A 179 -3.44 4.75 -5.99
C ALA A 179 -2.53 3.88 -5.10
N PHE A 180 -2.90 2.62 -4.89
CA PHE A 180 -2.14 1.71 -4.03
C PHE A 180 -0.95 1.04 -4.72
N PHE A 181 -0.78 1.21 -6.04
CA PHE A 181 0.35 0.68 -6.80
C PHE A 181 1.70 1.10 -6.21
N LEU A 182 1.82 2.36 -5.77
CA LEU A 182 3.06 2.91 -5.23
C LEU A 182 3.46 2.30 -3.87
N PHE A 183 2.51 1.69 -3.15
CA PHE A 183 2.77 0.95 -1.91
C PHE A 183 3.13 -0.53 -2.14
N SER A 184 2.94 -1.04 -3.36
CA SER A 184 3.34 -2.40 -3.69
C SER A 184 4.85 -2.54 -3.74
N LYS A 185 5.35 -3.60 -3.09
CA LYS A 185 6.75 -4.06 -3.18
C LYS A 185 6.99 -4.94 -4.42
N ARG A 186 5.95 -5.29 -5.20
CA ARG A 186 6.02 -6.21 -6.36
C ARG A 186 5.37 -5.59 -7.58
N LYS A 187 5.91 -4.45 -8.01
CA LYS A 187 5.26 -3.58 -8.99
C LYS A 187 5.12 -4.24 -10.37
N LEU A 188 6.12 -5.01 -10.82
CA LEU A 188 6.01 -5.73 -12.10
C LEU A 188 4.94 -6.82 -12.06
N TYR A 189 4.86 -7.58 -10.97
CA TYR A 189 3.84 -8.61 -10.79
C TYR A 189 2.43 -8.00 -10.69
N PHE A 190 2.30 -6.84 -10.04
CA PHE A 190 1.09 -6.03 -10.03
C PHE A 190 0.67 -5.62 -11.45
N LEU A 191 1.56 -5.00 -12.22
CA LEU A 191 1.28 -4.54 -13.60
C LEU A 191 0.91 -5.70 -14.52
N TRP A 192 1.62 -6.82 -14.42
CA TRP A 192 1.27 -8.03 -15.15
C TRP A 192 -0.13 -8.53 -14.76
N GLY A 193 -0.49 -8.51 -13.48
CA GLY A 193 -1.84 -8.82 -13.02
C GLY A 193 -2.91 -7.91 -13.63
N ILE A 194 -2.65 -6.60 -13.76
CA ILE A 194 -3.59 -5.67 -14.40
C ILE A 194 -3.82 -6.06 -15.86
N LEU A 195 -2.75 -6.30 -16.62
CA LEU A 195 -2.85 -6.70 -18.02
C LEU A 195 -3.55 -8.06 -18.18
N PHE A 196 -3.20 -9.03 -17.33
CA PHE A 196 -3.79 -10.37 -17.34
C PHE A 196 -5.30 -10.31 -17.07
N TRP A 197 -5.72 -9.65 -15.99
CA TRP A 197 -7.13 -9.57 -15.63
C TRP A 197 -7.94 -8.69 -16.59
N ALA A 198 -7.35 -7.64 -17.16
CA ALA A 198 -7.98 -6.84 -18.21
C ALA A 198 -8.25 -7.69 -19.44
N PHE A 199 -7.27 -8.48 -19.88
CA PHE A 199 -7.45 -9.42 -20.98
C PHE A 199 -8.51 -10.48 -20.68
N VAL A 200 -8.46 -11.11 -19.50
CA VAL A 200 -9.45 -12.11 -19.09
C VAL A 200 -10.85 -11.52 -19.09
N LEU A 201 -11.08 -10.39 -18.44
CA LEU A 201 -12.40 -9.76 -18.35
C LEU A 201 -12.89 -9.18 -19.69
N PHE A 202 -11.97 -8.84 -20.60
CA PHE A 202 -12.30 -8.48 -21.98
C PHE A 202 -12.78 -9.70 -22.80
N VAL A 203 -12.13 -10.85 -22.65
CA VAL A 203 -12.44 -12.07 -23.42
C VAL A 203 -13.65 -12.82 -22.85
N VAL A 204 -13.86 -12.82 -21.53
CA VAL A 204 -14.88 -13.63 -20.87
C VAL A 204 -16.31 -13.44 -21.44
N PRO A 205 -16.78 -12.21 -21.74
CA PRO A 205 -18.07 -12.03 -22.39
C PRO A 205 -18.23 -12.74 -23.75
N MET A 206 -17.13 -13.00 -24.46
CA MET A 206 -17.14 -13.68 -25.77
C MET A 206 -17.49 -15.18 -25.67
N PHE A 207 -17.55 -15.76 -24.47
CA PHE A 207 -18.02 -17.13 -24.30
C PHE A 207 -19.53 -17.29 -24.50
N TYR A 208 -20.30 -16.20 -24.37
CA TYR A 208 -21.76 -16.21 -24.55
C TYR A 208 -22.26 -15.10 -25.49
N THR A 209 -21.36 -14.30 -26.06
CA THR A 209 -21.64 -13.26 -27.06
C THR A 209 -20.62 -13.33 -28.20
N SER A 210 -20.90 -12.71 -29.36
CA SER A 210 -19.90 -12.63 -30.42
C SER A 210 -18.77 -11.64 -30.07
N PRO A 211 -17.52 -11.85 -30.52
CA PRO A 211 -16.43 -10.89 -30.32
C PRO A 211 -16.78 -9.49 -30.82
N GLN A 212 -17.48 -9.38 -31.95
CA GLN A 212 -17.93 -8.11 -32.52
C GLN A 212 -18.84 -7.35 -31.54
N TYR A 213 -19.81 -8.04 -30.94
CA TYR A 213 -20.70 -7.46 -29.94
C TYR A 213 -19.95 -6.92 -28.72
N VAL A 214 -18.91 -7.61 -28.25
CA VAL A 214 -18.05 -7.13 -27.15
C VAL A 214 -17.32 -5.85 -27.54
N PHE A 215 -16.71 -5.79 -28.73
CA PHE A 215 -16.01 -4.60 -29.21
C PHE A 215 -16.95 -3.39 -29.32
N ASP A 216 -18.14 -3.58 -29.88
CA ASP A 216 -19.11 -2.50 -30.06
C ASP A 216 -19.68 -2.05 -28.71
N SER A 217 -19.94 -2.97 -27.79
CA SER A 217 -20.35 -2.66 -26.42
C SER A 217 -19.35 -1.75 -25.70
N TYR A 218 -18.04 -1.99 -25.84
CA TYR A 218 -17.04 -1.09 -25.23
C TYR A 218 -17.03 0.31 -25.83
N LYS A 219 -17.22 0.45 -27.15
CA LYS A 219 -17.31 1.77 -27.81
C LYS A 219 -18.55 2.53 -27.33
N GLU A 220 -19.70 1.87 -27.32
CA GLU A 220 -20.96 2.43 -26.87
C GLU A 220 -20.91 2.80 -25.39
N TRP A 221 -20.28 1.98 -24.55
CA TRP A 221 -20.10 2.27 -23.13
C TRP A 221 -19.33 3.56 -22.88
N ILE A 222 -18.24 3.79 -23.61
CA ILE A 222 -17.47 5.03 -23.50
C ILE A 222 -18.33 6.22 -23.95
N SER A 223 -19.06 6.09 -25.06
CA SER A 223 -19.92 7.14 -25.59
C SER A 223 -21.03 7.53 -24.60
N ILE A 224 -21.70 6.54 -23.98
CA ILE A 224 -22.82 6.83 -23.08
C ILE A 224 -22.37 7.44 -21.75
N LEU A 225 -21.15 7.11 -21.29
CA LEU A 225 -20.59 7.72 -20.09
C LEU A 225 -20.33 9.22 -20.28
N VAL A 226 -19.86 9.64 -21.47
CA VAL A 226 -19.68 11.07 -21.80
C VAL A 226 -21.03 11.78 -21.78
N VAL A 227 -22.04 11.23 -22.45
CA VAL A 227 -23.40 11.81 -22.45
C VAL A 227 -23.98 11.91 -21.03
N LYS A 228 -23.79 10.87 -20.20
CA LYS A 228 -24.28 10.88 -18.82
C LYS A 228 -23.53 11.90 -17.95
N ASP A 229 -22.24 12.13 -18.20
CA ASP A 229 -21.45 13.15 -17.51
C ASP A 229 -22.07 14.54 -17.69
N ASP A 230 -22.35 14.92 -18.95
CA ASP A 230 -22.98 16.19 -19.31
C ASP A 230 -24.36 16.35 -18.64
N VAL A 231 -25.19 15.29 -18.65
CA VAL A 231 -26.51 15.29 -18.02
C VAL A 231 -26.42 15.42 -16.49
N ASN A 232 -25.37 14.87 -15.87
CA ASN A 232 -25.21 14.90 -14.43
C ASN A 232 -24.81 16.28 -13.90
N GLU A 233 -24.10 17.11 -14.68
CA GLU A 233 -23.52 18.37 -14.20
C GLU A 233 -24.55 19.26 -13.47
N LEU A 234 -25.75 19.37 -14.03
CA LEU A 234 -26.85 20.21 -13.54
C LEU A 234 -27.99 19.41 -12.89
N SER A 235 -27.81 18.10 -12.73
CA SER A 235 -28.85 17.25 -12.14
C SER A 235 -29.04 17.55 -10.66
N PHE A 236 -30.29 17.58 -10.24
CA PHE A 236 -30.67 17.86 -8.87
C PHE A 236 -30.23 16.74 -7.91
N TYR A 237 -30.43 15.48 -8.31
CA TYR A 237 -30.14 14.29 -7.50
C TYR A 237 -28.74 13.69 -7.72
N GLN A 238 -28.03 14.18 -8.73
CA GLN A 238 -26.67 13.81 -9.08
C GLN A 238 -25.74 15.00 -8.82
N ASN A 239 -24.45 14.80 -9.07
CA ASN A 239 -23.41 15.76 -8.77
C ASN A 239 -23.50 16.27 -7.32
N ILE A 240 -23.76 15.36 -6.38
CA ILE A 240 -23.70 15.65 -4.93
C ILE A 240 -22.23 15.52 -4.51
N SER A 241 -21.36 16.34 -5.11
CA SER A 241 -19.91 16.28 -5.00
C SER A 241 -19.34 17.68 -4.68
N LEU A 242 -18.01 17.83 -4.56
CA LEU A 242 -17.39 19.16 -4.45
C LEU A 242 -17.63 19.98 -5.72
N LEU A 243 -17.59 19.33 -6.89
CA LEU A 243 -17.85 19.96 -8.20
C LEU A 243 -19.25 20.54 -8.24
N GLY A 244 -20.25 19.71 -7.93
CA GLY A 244 -21.64 20.14 -7.92
C GLY A 244 -21.95 21.12 -6.80
N MET A 245 -21.30 21.03 -5.64
CA MET A 245 -21.44 22.04 -4.57
C MET A 245 -20.99 23.42 -5.04
N VAL A 246 -19.81 23.53 -5.67
CA VAL A 246 -19.33 24.81 -6.22
C VAL A 246 -20.29 25.32 -7.30
N ARG A 247 -20.71 24.46 -8.22
CA ARG A 247 -21.63 24.82 -9.31
C ARG A 247 -23.00 25.30 -8.80
N LYS A 248 -23.58 24.55 -7.87
CA LYS A 248 -24.90 24.83 -7.28
C LYS A 248 -24.92 26.07 -6.38
N ILE A 249 -23.82 26.37 -5.67
CA ILE A 249 -23.70 27.56 -4.82
C ILE A 249 -23.41 28.82 -5.65
N THR A 250 -22.51 28.73 -6.63
CA THR A 250 -22.10 29.90 -7.42
C THR A 250 -23.06 30.21 -8.55
N HIS A 251 -23.92 29.26 -8.93
CA HIS A 251 -24.73 29.30 -10.14
C HIS A 251 -23.91 29.50 -11.43
N ALA A 252 -22.60 29.25 -11.38
CA ALA A 252 -21.73 29.34 -12.55
C ALA A 252 -21.92 28.08 -13.41
N VAL A 253 -22.65 28.22 -14.51
CA VAL A 253 -22.95 27.11 -15.43
C VAL A 253 -21.81 26.88 -16.42
N GLU A 254 -21.01 27.91 -16.71
CA GLU A 254 -20.02 27.89 -17.81
C GLU A 254 -18.61 27.45 -17.41
N TYR A 255 -18.30 27.34 -16.11
CA TYR A 255 -16.95 26.94 -15.71
C TYR A 255 -16.74 25.44 -15.90
N SER A 256 -15.53 25.07 -16.31
CA SER A 256 -15.15 23.66 -16.45
C SER A 256 -14.82 23.05 -15.08
N ASP A 257 -15.37 21.86 -14.79
CA ASP A 257 -15.03 21.07 -13.61
C ASP A 257 -13.52 20.77 -13.50
N MET A 258 -12.78 20.83 -14.62
CA MET A 258 -11.32 20.68 -14.66
C MET A 258 -10.59 21.70 -13.79
N TRP A 259 -11.15 22.89 -13.57
CA TRP A 259 -10.58 23.89 -12.65
C TRP A 259 -10.54 23.42 -11.19
N LEU A 260 -11.38 22.47 -10.81
CA LEU A 260 -11.38 21.86 -9.47
C LEU A 260 -10.68 20.50 -9.49
N ILE A 261 -10.93 19.69 -10.53
CA ILE A 261 -10.34 18.35 -10.66
C ILE A 261 -8.82 18.42 -10.74
N ILE A 262 -8.23 19.32 -11.56
CA ILE A 262 -6.77 19.38 -11.73
C ILE A 262 -6.06 19.75 -10.40
N PRO A 263 -6.42 20.84 -9.68
CA PRO A 263 -5.86 21.10 -8.36
C PRO A 263 -6.13 19.97 -7.36
N GLY A 264 -7.30 19.34 -7.41
CA GLY A 264 -7.64 18.18 -6.60
C GLY A 264 -6.68 17.01 -6.81
N ILE A 265 -6.38 16.67 -8.08
CA ILE A 265 -5.40 15.64 -8.46
C ILE A 265 -4.01 16.03 -7.98
N VAL A 266 -3.58 17.28 -8.16
CA VAL A 266 -2.27 17.74 -7.68
C VAL A 266 -2.17 17.56 -6.16
N LEU A 267 -3.15 18.05 -5.40
CA LEU A 267 -3.21 17.89 -3.95
C LEU A 267 -3.23 16.42 -3.51
N PHE A 268 -3.96 15.56 -4.23
CA PHE A 268 -3.99 14.12 -4.00
C PHE A 268 -2.62 13.46 -4.27
N LEU A 269 -1.88 13.93 -5.27
CA LEU A 269 -0.59 13.36 -5.68
C LEU A 269 0.59 13.84 -4.84
N LEU A 270 0.55 15.07 -4.31
CA LEU A 270 1.66 15.66 -3.53
C LEU A 270 2.12 14.78 -2.34
N PRO A 271 1.23 14.18 -1.53
CA PRO A 271 1.60 13.23 -0.50
C PRO A 271 2.52 12.07 -0.93
N TYR A 272 2.45 11.60 -2.18
CA TYR A 272 3.28 10.50 -2.65
C TYR A 272 4.78 10.85 -2.68
N PHE A 273 5.16 12.13 -2.68
CA PHE A 273 6.58 12.51 -2.59
C PHE A 273 7.20 12.20 -1.21
N ARG A 274 6.39 11.91 -0.18
CA ARG A 274 6.87 11.56 1.16
C ARG A 274 7.22 10.08 1.29
N ILE A 275 8.15 9.61 0.45
CA ILE A 275 8.56 8.20 0.32
C ILE A 275 8.97 7.58 1.67
N GLY A 276 9.64 8.34 2.53
CA GLY A 276 10.05 7.87 3.87
C GLY A 276 8.89 7.49 4.80
N GLN A 277 7.65 7.84 4.47
CA GLN A 277 6.46 7.53 5.27
C GLN A 277 5.74 6.26 4.80
N TYR A 278 6.10 5.70 3.64
CA TYR A 278 5.37 4.62 2.97
C TYR A 278 5.29 3.34 3.81
N GLU A 279 6.30 3.06 4.63
CA GLU A 279 6.35 1.87 5.48
C GLU A 279 5.35 1.95 6.64
N ASN A 280 4.85 3.14 6.97
CA ASN A 280 3.87 3.27 8.03
C ASN A 280 2.45 2.94 7.54
N ARG A 281 1.83 1.95 8.20
CA ARG A 281 0.46 1.53 7.90
C ARG A 281 -0.59 2.65 8.02
N ASN A 282 -0.48 3.53 9.03
CA ASN A 282 -1.44 4.64 9.19
C ASN A 282 -1.30 5.68 8.07
N PHE A 283 -0.10 5.85 7.50
CA PHE A 283 0.10 6.68 6.30
C PHE A 283 -0.60 6.04 5.09
N ARG A 284 -0.45 4.73 4.88
CA ARG A 284 -1.16 4.03 3.80
C ARG A 284 -2.68 4.01 4.00
N LEU A 285 -3.16 3.88 5.25
CA LEU A 285 -4.59 3.99 5.59
C LEU A 285 -5.14 5.41 5.35
N SER A 286 -4.35 6.46 5.55
CA SER A 286 -4.80 7.82 5.22
C SER A 286 -4.96 8.01 3.71
N PHE A 287 -4.14 7.34 2.88
CA PHE A 287 -4.39 7.26 1.44
C PHE A 287 -5.68 6.50 1.11
N LEU A 288 -5.97 5.38 1.78
CA LEU A 288 -7.24 4.67 1.58
C LEU A 288 -8.44 5.57 1.90
N ALA A 289 -8.38 6.32 3.01
CA ALA A 289 -9.41 7.30 3.35
C ALA A 289 -9.52 8.41 2.29
N SER A 290 -8.39 8.95 1.84
CA SER A 290 -8.32 9.99 0.81
C SER A 290 -8.91 9.50 -0.53
N VAL A 291 -8.57 8.28 -0.97
CA VAL A 291 -9.09 7.65 -2.20
C VAL A 291 -10.61 7.51 -2.18
N LEU A 292 -11.17 6.99 -1.09
CA LEU A 292 -12.61 6.80 -0.94
C LEU A 292 -13.39 8.12 -0.95
N LEU A 293 -12.81 9.18 -0.35
CA LEU A 293 -13.37 10.53 -0.39
C LEU A 293 -13.21 11.17 -1.77
N PHE A 294 -12.03 11.05 -2.39
CA PHE A 294 -11.70 11.63 -3.69
C PHE A 294 -12.67 11.15 -4.77
N MET A 295 -12.97 9.84 -4.79
CA MET A 295 -13.91 9.23 -5.72
C MET A 295 -15.30 9.90 -5.70
N VAL A 296 -15.75 10.39 -4.54
CA VAL A 296 -17.06 11.01 -4.34
C VAL A 296 -17.01 12.53 -4.53
N LEU A 297 -15.90 13.17 -4.14
CA LEU A 297 -15.77 14.62 -4.20
C LEU A 297 -15.52 15.14 -5.62
N PHE A 298 -14.82 14.38 -6.45
CA PHE A 298 -14.41 14.78 -7.80
C PHE A 298 -15.12 13.98 -8.89
N SER A 299 -16.41 13.73 -8.70
CA SER A 299 -17.25 13.00 -9.66
C SER A 299 -18.65 13.60 -9.77
N THR A 300 -19.03 13.95 -11.00
CA THR A 300 -20.38 14.39 -11.41
C THR A 300 -21.44 13.31 -11.20
N GLY A 301 -21.08 12.04 -11.33
CA GLY A 301 -21.96 10.90 -11.13
C GLY A 301 -22.28 10.59 -9.66
N THR A 302 -21.82 11.41 -8.73
CA THR A 302 -22.05 11.20 -7.30
C THR A 302 -23.50 11.44 -6.91
N GLU A 303 -24.12 10.41 -6.35
CA GLU A 303 -25.48 10.39 -5.82
C GLU A 303 -25.49 10.10 -4.31
N GLU A 304 -26.66 10.16 -3.65
CA GLU A 304 -26.73 10.03 -2.20
C GLU A 304 -26.14 8.73 -1.65
N CYS A 305 -26.36 7.60 -2.32
CA CYS A 305 -25.86 6.30 -1.88
C CYS A 305 -24.36 6.08 -2.19
N GLY A 306 -23.77 6.88 -3.09
CA GLY A 306 -22.32 6.88 -3.38
C GLY A 306 -21.47 7.22 -2.15
N TYR A 307 -22.04 7.93 -1.18
CA TYR A 307 -21.40 8.29 0.08
C TYR A 307 -21.07 7.11 1.01
N VAL A 308 -21.56 5.88 0.72
CA VAL A 308 -21.17 4.70 1.51
C VAL A 308 -19.66 4.52 1.56
N GLY A 309 -18.96 4.73 0.42
CA GLY A 309 -17.50 4.70 0.37
C GLY A 309 -16.86 5.86 1.13
N ALA A 310 -17.35 7.08 0.93
CA ALA A 310 -16.84 8.27 1.63
C ALA A 310 -16.95 8.16 3.15
N LEU A 311 -18.07 7.66 3.68
CA LEU A 311 -18.29 7.48 5.12
C LEU A 311 -17.38 6.41 5.72
N ILE A 312 -17.05 5.35 4.96
CA ILE A 312 -15.99 4.41 5.33
C ILE A 312 -14.65 5.14 5.38
N GLY A 313 -14.34 5.97 4.38
CA GLY A 313 -13.11 6.78 4.34
C GLY A 313 -12.99 7.72 5.55
N VAL A 314 -14.06 8.43 5.91
CA VAL A 314 -14.13 9.27 7.12
C VAL A 314 -13.91 8.44 8.39
N GLY A 315 -14.55 7.26 8.48
CA GLY A 315 -14.35 6.35 9.60
C GLY A 315 -12.91 5.87 9.74
N ILE A 316 -12.27 5.47 8.63
CA ILE A 316 -10.86 5.06 8.57
C ILE A 316 -9.97 6.22 9.04
N TRP A 317 -10.14 7.42 8.48
CA TRP A 317 -9.38 8.60 8.90
C TRP A 317 -9.53 8.86 10.39
N TYR A 318 -10.75 8.89 10.93
CA TYR A 318 -10.98 9.20 12.33
C TYR A 318 -10.28 8.23 13.29
N VAL A 319 -10.26 6.93 12.95
CA VAL A 319 -9.65 5.91 13.83
C VAL A 319 -8.14 5.73 13.63
N SER A 320 -7.56 6.28 12.54
CA SER A 320 -6.13 6.15 12.20
C SER A 320 -5.35 7.47 12.10
N THR A 321 -6.01 8.62 12.30
CA THR A 321 -5.37 9.94 12.17
C THR A 321 -4.15 10.10 13.09
N PRO A 322 -3.02 10.63 12.58
CA PRO A 322 -1.83 10.87 13.39
C PRO A 322 -2.04 11.96 14.45
N THR A 323 -3.06 12.82 14.28
CA THR A 323 -3.33 13.93 15.19
C THR A 323 -4.36 13.59 16.28
N TYR A 324 -4.66 12.31 16.52
CA TYR A 324 -5.72 11.91 17.46
C TYR A 324 -5.54 12.49 18.88
N LYS A 325 -4.30 12.65 19.36
CA LYS A 325 -4.01 13.31 20.66
C LYS A 325 -4.04 14.84 20.56
N LYS A 326 -3.41 15.40 19.52
CA LYS A 326 -3.18 16.85 19.39
C LYS A 326 -4.45 17.62 19.03
N SER A 327 -5.32 17.04 18.22
CA SER A 327 -6.49 17.70 17.64
C SER A 327 -7.78 16.89 17.86
N PHE A 328 -7.87 16.19 18.98
CA PHE A 328 -9.01 15.31 19.30
C PHE A 328 -10.37 16.00 19.14
N VAL A 329 -10.50 17.21 19.70
CA VAL A 329 -11.74 18.00 19.68
C VAL A 329 -12.13 18.34 18.25
N LEU A 330 -11.20 18.91 17.46
CA LEU A 330 -11.43 19.25 16.05
C LEU A 330 -11.84 18.01 15.24
N ASN A 331 -11.13 16.90 15.39
CA ASN A 331 -11.43 15.65 14.68
C ASN A 331 -12.83 15.14 15.00
N THR A 332 -13.23 15.23 16.28
CA THR A 332 -14.55 14.81 16.74
C THR A 332 -15.64 15.76 16.25
N CYS A 333 -15.41 17.08 16.26
CA CYS A 333 -16.34 18.05 15.69
C CYS A 333 -16.55 17.82 14.19
N LEU A 334 -15.49 17.58 13.42
CA LEU A 334 -15.58 17.28 11.99
C LEU A 334 -16.35 15.97 11.73
N LEU A 335 -16.11 14.93 12.53
CA LEU A 335 -16.85 13.68 12.44
C LEU A 335 -18.36 13.89 12.71
N LEU A 336 -18.69 14.60 13.79
CA LEU A 336 -20.08 14.89 14.15
C LEU A 336 -20.76 15.77 13.10
N PHE A 337 -20.05 16.76 12.56
CA PHE A 337 -20.54 17.60 11.47
C PHE A 337 -20.81 16.78 10.20
N CYS A 338 -19.90 15.86 9.84
CA CYS A 338 -20.09 14.93 8.73
C CYS A 338 -21.30 14.04 8.94
N PHE A 339 -21.44 13.43 10.12
CA PHE A 339 -22.58 12.59 10.45
C PHE A 339 -23.90 13.36 10.42
N ALA A 340 -23.94 14.56 11.02
CA ALA A 340 -25.13 15.39 11.06
C ALA A 340 -25.62 15.78 9.66
N LEU A 341 -24.71 16.24 8.79
CA LEU A 341 -25.10 16.71 7.46
C LEU A 341 -25.43 15.57 6.49
N THR A 342 -24.73 14.44 6.61
CA THR A 342 -25.06 13.24 5.82
C THR A 342 -26.38 12.62 6.25
N ALA A 343 -26.69 12.61 7.54
CA ALA A 343 -28.01 12.26 8.05
C ALA A 343 -29.08 13.28 7.65
N ALA A 344 -28.75 14.57 7.60
CA ALA A 344 -29.66 15.62 7.16
C ALA A 344 -30.11 15.45 5.71
N SER A 345 -29.23 15.00 4.82
CA SER A 345 -29.59 14.74 3.41
C SER A 345 -30.63 13.63 3.27
N SER A 346 -30.47 12.52 4.02
CA SER A 346 -31.17 11.27 3.75
C SER A 346 -32.26 10.89 4.76
N SER A 347 -32.22 11.40 5.99
CA SER A 347 -33.14 10.98 7.06
C SER A 347 -34.46 11.74 7.00
N SER A 348 -35.51 11.06 6.54
CA SER A 348 -36.90 11.57 6.58
C SER A 348 -37.48 11.64 8.00
N ILE A 349 -36.87 10.94 8.97
CA ILE A 349 -37.30 10.90 10.37
C ILE A 349 -36.87 12.17 11.10
N LEU A 350 -35.65 12.65 10.82
CA LEU A 350 -35.05 13.76 11.54
C LEU A 350 -35.29 15.11 10.86
N PHE A 351 -35.47 15.12 9.53
CA PHE A 351 -35.57 16.36 8.74
C PHE A 351 -36.71 16.31 7.73
N SER A 352 -37.47 17.41 7.64
CA SER A 352 -38.60 17.55 6.71
C SER A 352 -38.13 17.50 5.26
N LYS A 353 -38.97 17.00 4.33
CA LYS A 353 -38.64 16.95 2.90
C LYS A 353 -38.20 18.32 2.37
N HIS A 354 -38.92 19.39 2.75
CA HIS A 354 -38.60 20.76 2.37
C HIS A 354 -37.21 21.18 2.82
N PHE A 355 -36.83 20.90 4.08
CA PHE A 355 -35.49 21.22 4.56
C PHE A 355 -34.40 20.50 3.75
N ARG A 356 -34.61 19.21 3.47
CA ARG A 356 -33.65 18.38 2.73
C ARG A 356 -33.50 18.82 1.28
N THR A 357 -34.59 19.14 0.59
CA THR A 357 -34.53 19.55 -0.81
C THR A 357 -33.98 20.96 -0.95
N GLU A 358 -34.56 21.95 -0.26
CA GLU A 358 -34.23 23.36 -0.45
C GLU A 358 -32.85 23.75 0.08
N TYR A 359 -32.42 23.18 1.21
CA TYR A 359 -31.19 23.62 1.88
C TYR A 359 -30.03 22.64 1.73
N ILE A 360 -30.28 21.33 1.67
CA ILE A 360 -29.19 20.34 1.60
C ILE A 360 -28.92 19.94 0.15
N THR A 361 -29.95 19.52 -0.58
CA THR A 361 -29.82 18.95 -1.93
C THR A 361 -29.54 20.03 -2.98
N SER A 362 -30.27 21.15 -2.91
CA SER A 362 -30.08 22.29 -3.84
C SER A 362 -28.66 22.81 -3.89
N PHE A 363 -27.90 22.72 -2.81
CA PHE A 363 -26.51 23.19 -2.73
C PHE A 363 -25.49 22.04 -2.62
N ALA A 364 -25.91 20.78 -2.75
CA ALA A 364 -25.06 19.60 -2.55
C ALA A 364 -24.27 19.62 -1.23
N LEU A 365 -24.84 20.15 -0.14
CA LEU A 365 -24.11 20.38 1.11
C LEU A 365 -23.56 19.12 1.74
N LYS A 366 -24.11 17.93 1.42
CA LYS A 366 -23.58 16.64 1.86
C LYS A 366 -22.07 16.47 1.58
N ALA A 367 -21.57 17.10 0.51
CA ALA A 367 -20.15 17.07 0.13
C ALA A 367 -19.25 17.90 1.06
N LEU A 368 -19.77 18.97 1.66
CA LEU A 368 -19.00 19.95 2.44
C LEU A 368 -18.15 19.35 3.56
N PRO A 369 -18.69 18.56 4.51
CA PRO A 369 -17.89 17.97 5.58
C PRO A 369 -16.87 16.97 5.04
N CYS A 370 -17.23 16.22 3.99
CA CYS A 370 -16.32 15.28 3.33
C CYS A 370 -15.14 16.03 2.69
N ALA A 371 -15.39 17.18 2.05
CA ALA A 371 -14.35 18.02 1.46
C ALA A 371 -13.41 18.60 2.53
N ILE A 372 -13.95 19.12 3.64
CA ILE A 372 -13.13 19.66 4.75
C ILE A 372 -12.25 18.55 5.35
N ILE A 373 -12.82 17.37 5.59
CA ILE A 373 -12.07 16.21 6.10
C ILE A 373 -11.01 15.78 5.08
N TRP A 374 -11.32 15.78 3.78
CA TRP A 374 -10.36 15.44 2.74
C TRP A 374 -9.18 16.42 2.71
N PHE A 375 -9.42 17.73 2.75
CA PHE A 375 -8.33 18.73 2.88
C PHE A 375 -7.51 18.54 4.16
N LYS A 376 -8.16 18.17 5.26
CA LYS A 376 -7.46 17.83 6.51
C LYS A 376 -6.58 16.59 6.35
N ILE A 377 -7.04 15.55 5.69
CA ILE A 377 -6.25 14.35 5.38
C ILE A 377 -5.03 14.73 4.54
N ILE A 378 -5.20 15.53 3.47
CA ILE A 378 -4.09 16.01 2.63
C ILE A 378 -3.08 16.79 3.48
N TRP A 379 -3.53 17.71 4.33
CA TRP A 379 -2.66 18.45 5.24
C TRP A 379 -1.91 17.52 6.21
N GLU A 380 -2.59 16.52 6.80
CA GLU A 380 -1.96 15.54 7.69
C GLU A 380 -0.90 14.71 6.95
N GLN A 381 -1.21 14.26 5.74
CA GLN A 381 -0.32 13.52 4.88
C GLN A 381 0.93 14.32 4.51
N LEU A 382 0.80 15.63 4.28
CA LEU A 382 1.92 16.49 3.92
C LEU A 382 2.78 16.90 5.12
N THR A 383 2.19 17.07 6.30
CA THR A 383 2.86 17.75 7.43
C THR A 383 3.21 16.84 8.61
N GLN A 384 2.48 15.76 8.86
CA GLN A 384 2.67 14.94 10.06
C GLN A 384 3.70 13.83 9.83
N ASP A 385 4.46 13.47 10.86
CA ASP A 385 5.37 12.32 10.81
C ASP A 385 4.67 11.08 11.38
N TYR A 386 4.56 10.05 10.53
CA TYR A 386 3.98 8.76 10.86
C TYR A 386 5.05 7.76 11.32
N THR A 387 6.35 8.03 11.15
CA THR A 387 7.44 7.05 11.34
C THR A 387 7.87 6.79 12.77
N SER A 388 7.14 7.28 13.78
CA SER A 388 7.48 7.17 15.22
C SER A 388 7.34 5.76 15.82
N ARG A 389 7.69 4.71 15.08
CA ARG A 389 7.91 3.38 15.65
C ARG A 389 9.32 3.36 16.26
N THR A 390 9.39 3.32 17.58
CA THR A 390 10.63 3.01 18.30
C THR A 390 10.73 1.50 18.48
N PRO A 391 11.84 0.86 18.08
CA PRO A 391 12.10 -0.52 18.47
C PRO A 391 12.13 -0.63 19.99
N THR A 392 11.89 -1.85 20.49
CA THR A 392 12.12 -2.11 21.91
C THR A 392 13.61 -2.34 22.08
N PRO A 393 14.30 -1.57 22.95
CA PRO A 393 15.72 -1.77 23.16
C PRO A 393 16.02 -3.21 23.54
N PHE A 394 17.14 -3.71 23.06
CA PHE A 394 17.66 -4.99 23.49
C PHE A 394 17.95 -4.92 24.99
N LEU A 395 17.18 -5.65 25.79
CA LEU A 395 17.37 -5.73 27.24
C LEU A 395 18.43 -6.80 27.54
N HIS A 396 19.73 -6.46 27.54
CA HIS A 396 20.77 -7.42 27.92
C HIS A 396 21.88 -6.89 28.87
N LYS A 397 22.54 -7.87 29.51
CA LYS A 397 23.58 -7.72 30.56
C LYS A 397 24.95 -7.66 29.89
N LYS A 398 25.66 -6.56 30.14
CA LYS A 398 26.89 -6.09 29.49
C LYS A 398 28.14 -7.00 29.54
N ASP A 399 28.14 -8.10 30.29
CA ASP A 399 29.38 -8.78 30.69
C ASP A 399 29.76 -10.02 29.85
N ASP A 400 28.96 -10.42 28.85
CA ASP A 400 29.21 -11.63 28.04
C ASP A 400 28.95 -11.45 26.52
N GLU A 401 28.91 -10.20 26.05
CA GLU A 401 28.39 -9.88 24.72
C GLU A 401 29.46 -10.02 23.62
N ARG A 402 29.26 -11.02 22.75
CA ARG A 402 30.11 -11.27 21.59
C ARG A 402 29.48 -10.71 20.31
N ILE A 403 30.25 -9.96 19.54
CA ILE A 403 29.84 -9.46 18.22
C ILE A 403 30.68 -10.15 17.14
N ASP A 404 30.00 -10.72 16.14
CA ASP A 404 30.66 -11.30 14.98
C ASP A 404 30.81 -10.26 13.84
N VAL A 405 32.03 -10.10 13.34
CA VAL A 405 32.33 -9.27 12.16
C VAL A 405 32.73 -10.17 11.01
N ILE A 406 31.87 -10.25 10.00
CA ILE A 406 32.05 -11.09 8.82
C ILE A 406 32.80 -10.29 7.75
N LEU A 407 33.91 -10.87 7.27
CA LEU A 407 34.88 -10.21 6.40
C LEU A 407 35.09 -11.06 5.13
N PRO A 408 34.28 -10.88 4.06
CA PRO A 408 34.52 -11.52 2.78
C PRO A 408 35.84 -11.03 2.18
N CYS A 409 36.68 -11.96 1.75
CA CYS A 409 38.03 -11.70 1.28
C CYS A 409 38.27 -12.38 -0.08
N TYR A 410 38.74 -11.64 -1.07
CA TYR A 410 39.11 -12.18 -2.38
C TYR A 410 40.31 -11.43 -2.95
N ASN A 411 41.40 -12.16 -3.21
CA ASN A 411 42.68 -11.64 -3.68
C ASN A 411 43.20 -10.46 -2.85
N PRO A 412 43.34 -10.61 -1.51
CA PRO A 412 43.80 -9.53 -0.65
C PRO A 412 45.20 -9.03 -1.03
N HIS A 413 45.49 -7.79 -0.65
CA HIS A 413 46.84 -7.23 -0.75
C HIS A 413 47.77 -7.90 0.26
N GLU A 414 49.08 -7.81 0.03
CA GLU A 414 50.07 -8.28 1.00
C GLU A 414 49.96 -7.46 2.31
N GLY A 415 50.04 -8.14 3.46
CA GLY A 415 49.90 -7.52 4.78
C GLY A 415 48.45 -7.28 5.24
N TRP A 416 47.45 -7.84 4.54
CA TRP A 416 46.04 -7.73 4.93
C TRP A 416 45.77 -8.22 6.36
N GLU A 417 46.51 -9.23 6.82
CA GLU A 417 46.39 -9.80 8.16
C GLU A 417 46.79 -8.78 9.24
N GLN A 418 47.83 -7.97 8.98
CA GLN A 418 48.28 -6.96 9.92
C GLN A 418 47.26 -5.82 10.01
N GLN A 419 46.70 -5.41 8.86
CA GLN A 419 45.61 -4.44 8.83
C GLN A 419 44.41 -4.92 9.66
N LEU A 420 44.01 -6.18 9.54
CA LEU A 420 42.91 -6.73 10.35
C LEU A 420 43.23 -6.73 11.85
N ILE A 421 44.45 -7.09 12.24
CA ILE A 421 44.87 -7.06 13.66
C ILE A 421 44.78 -5.65 14.23
N GLU A 422 45.24 -4.65 13.48
CA GLU A 422 45.15 -3.24 13.90
C GLU A 422 43.69 -2.79 14.03
N LYS A 423 42.82 -3.16 13.09
CA LYS A 423 41.40 -2.80 13.12
C LYS A 423 40.61 -3.50 14.21
N HIS A 424 40.95 -4.74 14.52
CA HIS A 424 40.38 -5.45 15.66
C HIS A 424 40.68 -4.70 16.97
N LYS A 425 41.94 -4.31 17.19
CA LYS A 425 42.35 -3.52 18.37
C LYS A 425 41.65 -2.16 18.47
N GLU A 426 41.53 -1.45 17.33
CA GLU A 426 40.78 -0.19 17.29
C GLU A 426 39.31 -0.38 17.70
N LEU A 427 38.66 -1.42 17.17
CA LEU A 427 37.26 -1.73 17.50
C LEU A 427 37.09 -2.09 18.98
N GLU A 428 37.95 -2.97 19.52
CA GLU A 428 37.90 -3.34 20.94
C GLU A 428 38.08 -2.10 21.84
N GLY A 429 39.01 -1.21 21.49
CA GLY A 429 39.25 0.01 22.27
C GLY A 429 38.07 1.00 22.26
N MET A 430 37.29 1.06 21.18
CA MET A 430 36.13 1.95 21.08
C MET A 430 34.84 1.36 21.65
N LEU A 431 34.71 0.04 21.65
CA LEU A 431 33.49 -0.69 22.03
C LEU A 431 33.56 -1.28 23.46
N ASN A 432 34.45 -0.77 24.31
CA ASN A 432 34.63 -1.13 25.73
C ASN A 432 33.49 -1.98 26.34
N GLY A 433 33.72 -3.29 26.46
CA GLY A 433 32.77 -4.26 27.00
C GLY A 433 32.32 -5.35 26.02
N TYR A 434 32.54 -5.17 24.71
CA TYR A 434 32.23 -6.19 23.71
C TYR A 434 33.41 -7.11 23.40
N ASN A 435 33.13 -8.41 23.26
CA ASN A 435 34.06 -9.40 22.74
C ASN A 435 33.90 -9.50 21.21
N ILE A 436 34.88 -9.05 20.44
CA ILE A 436 34.78 -8.99 18.98
C ILE A 436 35.43 -10.21 18.36
N ARG A 437 34.65 -10.96 17.57
CA ARG A 437 35.15 -12.11 16.81
C ARG A 437 35.09 -11.83 15.32
N PHE A 438 36.21 -12.01 14.64
CA PHE A 438 36.27 -11.92 13.19
C PHE A 438 35.95 -13.28 12.55
N ILE A 439 35.14 -13.25 11.49
CA ILE A 439 34.87 -14.39 10.62
C ILE A 439 35.36 -14.02 9.22
N VAL A 440 36.58 -14.46 8.88
CA VAL A 440 37.21 -14.16 7.60
C VAL A 440 36.85 -15.24 6.61
N VAL A 441 36.22 -14.86 5.50
CA VAL A 441 35.75 -15.80 4.47
C VAL A 441 36.57 -15.62 3.19
N ASN A 442 37.48 -16.54 2.90
CA ASN A 442 38.22 -16.56 1.64
C ASN A 442 37.32 -17.08 0.51
N ASP A 443 37.01 -16.25 -0.48
CA ASP A 443 36.18 -16.61 -1.65
C ASP A 443 37.04 -17.08 -2.84
N GLY A 444 37.86 -18.10 -2.62
CA GLY A 444 38.69 -18.72 -3.67
C GLY A 444 39.79 -17.82 -4.21
N SER A 445 40.49 -17.09 -3.33
CA SER A 445 41.61 -16.22 -3.70
C SER A 445 42.70 -16.97 -4.48
N LYS A 446 43.22 -16.33 -5.53
CA LYS A 446 44.35 -16.83 -6.34
C LYS A 446 45.69 -16.24 -5.89
N ARG A 447 45.67 -15.19 -5.06
CA ARG A 447 46.84 -14.49 -4.54
C ARG A 447 46.55 -13.89 -3.16
N GLY A 448 47.59 -13.65 -2.37
CA GLY A 448 47.54 -12.90 -1.11
C GLY A 448 47.03 -13.67 0.11
N PHE A 449 46.10 -14.61 -0.06
CA PHE A 449 45.56 -15.42 1.04
C PHE A 449 46.42 -16.68 1.25
N THR A 450 47.57 -16.55 1.92
CA THR A 450 48.50 -17.66 2.17
C THR A 450 48.34 -18.24 3.58
N GLU A 451 48.80 -19.48 3.80
CA GLU A 451 48.74 -20.13 5.11
C GLU A 451 49.53 -19.35 6.17
N GLU A 452 50.65 -18.72 5.80
CA GLU A 452 51.44 -17.90 6.72
C GLU A 452 50.71 -16.65 7.19
N ALA A 453 49.97 -15.98 6.28
CA ALA A 453 49.17 -14.82 6.63
C ALA A 453 48.02 -15.20 7.57
N VAL A 454 47.37 -16.35 7.31
CA VAL A 454 46.31 -16.89 8.18
C VAL A 454 46.86 -17.23 9.56
N LEU A 455 48.00 -17.92 9.65
CA LEU A 455 48.66 -18.26 10.92
C LEU A 455 49.03 -17.01 11.72
N ARG A 456 49.56 -15.97 11.06
CA ARG A 456 49.86 -14.68 11.72
C ARG A 456 48.61 -14.03 12.29
N LEU A 457 47.50 -14.05 11.55
CA LEU A 457 46.22 -13.53 12.01
C LEU A 457 45.72 -14.31 13.24
N THR A 458 45.63 -15.64 13.15
CA THR A 458 45.06 -16.48 14.23
C THR A 458 45.95 -16.53 15.47
N ASN A 459 47.27 -16.38 15.33
CA ASN A 459 48.17 -16.29 16.49
C ASN A 459 47.96 -14.98 17.29
N ASN A 460 47.62 -13.89 16.61
CA ASN A 460 47.33 -12.60 17.27
C ASN A 460 45.87 -12.50 17.73
N LEU A 461 44.95 -13.12 16.98
CA LEU A 461 43.51 -13.11 17.23
C LEU A 461 42.96 -14.55 17.26
N PRO A 462 43.16 -15.30 18.37
CA PRO A 462 42.88 -16.75 18.44
C PRO A 462 41.40 -17.11 18.30
N ASN A 463 40.49 -16.15 18.54
CA ASN A 463 39.06 -16.37 18.38
C ASN A 463 38.57 -16.25 16.92
N THR A 464 39.45 -15.85 15.99
CA THR A 464 39.08 -15.65 14.58
C THR A 464 38.68 -16.96 13.91
N ILE A 465 37.54 -16.97 13.21
CA ILE A 465 37.10 -18.09 12.39
C ILE A 465 37.53 -17.86 10.95
N ILE A 466 38.18 -18.85 10.35
CA ILE A 466 38.58 -18.84 8.93
C ILE A 466 37.68 -19.80 8.16
N VAL A 467 36.95 -19.28 7.18
CA VAL A 467 36.14 -20.06 6.24
C VAL A 467 36.82 -20.01 4.87
N ASP A 468 37.39 -21.13 4.43
CA ASP A 468 38.21 -21.18 3.22
C ASP A 468 37.48 -21.86 2.04
N ASN A 469 36.81 -21.07 1.21
CA ASN A 469 36.17 -21.57 0.00
C ASN A 469 37.18 -21.74 -1.13
N LYS A 470 37.27 -22.95 -1.68
CA LYS A 470 38.25 -23.27 -2.75
C LYS A 470 37.91 -22.69 -4.12
N ILE A 471 36.64 -22.30 -4.34
CA ILE A 471 36.14 -21.79 -5.63
C ILE A 471 35.45 -20.46 -5.37
N ASN A 472 35.79 -19.43 -6.15
CA ASN A 472 35.10 -18.15 -6.09
C ASN A 472 33.62 -18.30 -6.51
N GLN A 473 32.72 -18.00 -5.58
CA GLN A 473 31.27 -18.02 -5.79
C GLN A 473 30.68 -16.62 -5.86
N GLY A 474 31.39 -15.60 -5.38
CA GLY A 474 30.97 -14.20 -5.33
C GLY A 474 30.64 -13.73 -3.92
N LYS A 475 30.69 -12.41 -3.71
CA LYS A 475 30.58 -11.76 -2.39
C LYS A 475 29.35 -12.20 -1.60
N GLY A 476 28.18 -12.29 -2.22
CA GLY A 476 26.95 -12.69 -1.54
C GLY A 476 26.99 -14.13 -1.04
N ALA A 477 27.71 -15.03 -1.72
CA ALA A 477 27.94 -16.39 -1.21
C ALA A 477 28.90 -16.38 -0.02
N ALA A 478 30.02 -15.69 -0.14
CA ALA A 478 31.00 -15.57 0.95
C ALA A 478 30.39 -14.99 2.24
N VAL A 479 29.56 -13.94 2.13
CA VAL A 479 28.88 -13.37 3.31
C VAL A 479 27.92 -14.39 3.94
N ARG A 480 27.15 -15.14 3.14
CA ARG A 480 26.25 -16.18 3.68
C ARG A 480 27.02 -17.31 4.37
N ASP A 481 28.15 -17.72 3.83
CA ASP A 481 29.00 -18.73 4.45
C ASP A 481 29.54 -18.20 5.80
N GLY A 482 29.91 -16.92 5.88
CA GLY A 482 30.27 -16.28 7.14
C GLY A 482 29.13 -16.25 8.16
N ILE A 483 27.90 -15.93 7.72
CA ILE A 483 26.70 -15.96 8.58
C ILE A 483 26.44 -17.36 9.12
N ALA A 484 26.65 -18.40 8.32
CA ALA A 484 26.45 -19.79 8.75
C ALA A 484 27.37 -20.20 9.91
N HIS A 485 28.49 -19.50 10.10
CA HIS A 485 29.44 -19.70 11.19
C HIS A 485 29.29 -18.67 12.32
N SER A 486 28.32 -17.75 12.22
CA SER A 486 28.05 -16.72 13.22
C SER A 486 26.98 -17.18 14.22
N ASP A 487 27.42 -17.51 15.43
CA ASP A 487 26.54 -17.86 16.56
C ASP A 487 26.15 -16.64 17.44
N SER A 488 26.81 -15.49 17.26
CA SER A 488 26.52 -14.27 18.02
C SER A 488 25.14 -13.71 17.73
N GLU A 489 24.48 -13.13 18.72
CA GLU A 489 23.18 -12.49 18.55
C GLU A 489 23.24 -11.29 17.59
N LEU A 490 24.29 -10.47 17.75
CA LEU A 490 24.60 -9.35 16.87
C LEU A 490 25.76 -9.71 15.94
N ALA A 491 25.58 -9.41 14.66
CA ALA A 491 26.61 -9.58 13.66
C ALA A 491 26.63 -8.40 12.69
N LEU A 492 27.81 -8.17 12.12
CA LEU A 492 28.07 -7.16 11.11
C LEU A 492 28.75 -7.85 9.93
N TYR A 493 28.61 -7.28 8.73
CA TYR A 493 29.60 -7.53 7.69
C TYR A 493 30.14 -6.21 7.15
N THR A 494 31.42 -6.22 6.80
CA THR A 494 32.11 -5.14 6.08
C THR A 494 33.15 -5.72 5.14
N ASP A 495 33.58 -4.95 4.15
CA ASP A 495 34.74 -5.33 3.33
C ASP A 495 36.00 -5.42 4.19
N TYR A 496 36.89 -6.38 3.88
CA TYR A 496 38.08 -6.70 4.68
C TYR A 496 39.07 -5.54 4.81
N ASP A 497 39.05 -4.59 3.88
CA ASP A 497 39.87 -3.38 3.86
C ASP A 497 39.31 -2.26 4.77
N PHE A 498 38.14 -2.49 5.40
CA PHE A 498 37.43 -1.55 6.26
C PHE A 498 37.37 -0.13 5.66
N PRO A 499 36.62 0.07 4.56
CA PRO A 499 36.60 1.36 3.87
C PRO A 499 35.91 2.47 4.69
N TYR A 500 35.16 2.07 5.73
CA TYR A 500 34.44 2.94 6.64
C TYR A 500 35.28 3.34 7.87
N LYS A 501 35.00 4.52 8.40
CA LYS A 501 35.51 4.96 9.70
C LYS A 501 34.98 4.05 10.83
N ILE A 502 35.78 3.80 11.86
CA ILE A 502 35.40 2.89 12.97
C ILE A 502 34.19 3.45 13.74
N GLU A 503 34.09 4.76 13.86
CA GLU A 503 32.93 5.46 14.45
C GLU A 503 31.62 5.05 13.76
N SER A 504 31.64 4.82 12.44
CA SER A 504 30.47 4.36 11.69
C SER A 504 30.08 2.93 12.07
N VAL A 505 31.05 2.05 12.33
CA VAL A 505 30.81 0.68 12.81
C VAL A 505 30.20 0.71 14.21
N CYS A 506 30.74 1.53 15.11
CA CYS A 506 30.20 1.69 16.46
C CYS A 506 28.76 2.22 16.44
N GLN A 507 28.46 3.17 15.55
CA GLN A 507 27.10 3.70 15.39
C GLN A 507 26.12 2.62 14.89
N VAL A 508 26.56 1.72 14.02
CA VAL A 508 25.74 0.59 13.57
C VAL A 508 25.40 -0.34 14.74
N ILE A 509 26.38 -0.70 15.57
CA ILE A 509 26.19 -1.55 16.75
C ILE A 509 25.21 -0.91 17.73
N LYS A 510 25.37 0.39 18.03
CA LYS A 510 24.46 1.13 18.90
C LYS A 510 23.00 1.05 18.43
N TYR A 511 22.74 1.16 17.13
CA TYR A 511 21.37 1.00 16.64
C TYR A 511 20.85 -0.43 16.75
N LEU A 512 21.71 -1.45 16.64
CA LEU A 512 21.28 -2.82 16.92
C LEU A 512 20.86 -2.99 18.39
N GLU A 513 21.61 -2.39 19.33
CA GLU A 513 21.25 -2.36 20.76
C GLU A 513 19.94 -1.62 21.04
N GLU A 514 19.66 -0.55 20.30
CA GLU A 514 18.37 0.15 20.36
C GLU A 514 17.19 -0.72 19.88
N GLY A 515 17.47 -1.91 19.32
CA GLY A 515 16.50 -2.92 18.92
C GLY A 515 16.16 -2.94 17.43
N TYR A 516 16.96 -2.26 16.59
CA TYR A 516 16.79 -2.37 15.14
C TYR A 516 17.27 -3.74 14.65
N ASP A 517 16.49 -4.37 13.77
CA ASP A 517 16.82 -5.72 13.25
C ASP A 517 17.89 -5.68 12.16
N VAL A 518 17.87 -4.63 11.35
CA VAL A 518 18.80 -4.40 10.24
C VAL A 518 19.24 -2.95 10.24
N VAL A 519 20.54 -2.73 10.19
CA VAL A 519 21.13 -1.40 10.11
C VAL A 519 22.00 -1.33 8.86
N VAL A 520 21.70 -0.37 7.99
CA VAL A 520 22.33 -0.22 6.68
C VAL A 520 23.14 1.06 6.65
N ALA A 521 24.41 0.93 6.28
CA ALA A 521 25.25 2.10 6.06
C ALA A 521 24.83 2.84 4.78
N ASN A 522 24.53 4.12 4.92
CA ASN A 522 24.17 5.02 3.84
C ASN A 522 25.34 5.94 3.50
N ARG A 523 25.86 5.81 2.28
CA ARG A 523 27.01 6.61 1.84
C ARG A 523 26.58 8.07 1.59
N ASN A 524 27.17 8.98 2.37
CA ASN A 524 26.82 10.40 2.41
C ASN A 524 27.35 11.24 1.23
N HIS A 525 27.04 12.54 1.24
CA HIS A 525 27.53 13.54 0.29
C HIS A 525 29.05 13.52 0.08
N THR A 526 29.84 13.20 1.11
CA THR A 526 31.31 13.07 1.07
C THR A 526 31.78 11.93 0.15
N TYR A 527 31.00 10.86 0.02
CA TYR A 527 31.24 9.81 -0.97
C TYR A 527 30.92 10.31 -2.38
N TYR A 528 29.77 10.95 -2.55
CA TYR A 528 29.36 11.45 -3.86
C TYR A 528 30.32 12.51 -4.41
N SER A 529 30.90 13.39 -3.59
CA SER A 529 31.86 14.40 -4.08
C SER A 529 33.09 13.79 -4.74
N GLN A 530 33.52 12.59 -4.33
CA GLN A 530 34.70 11.88 -4.85
C GLN A 530 34.40 11.00 -6.07
N LEU A 531 33.13 10.82 -6.45
CA LEU A 531 32.74 9.97 -7.58
C LEU A 531 32.75 10.69 -8.94
N SER A 532 33.11 9.95 -9.99
CA SER A 532 32.90 10.37 -11.38
C SER A 532 31.42 10.59 -11.70
N THR A 533 31.11 11.52 -12.61
CA THR A 533 29.73 11.88 -12.98
C THR A 533 28.92 10.66 -13.48
N ARG A 534 29.56 9.74 -14.20
CA ARG A 534 28.93 8.50 -14.68
C ARG A 534 28.50 7.60 -13.52
N ARG A 535 29.35 7.49 -12.48
CA ARG A 535 29.07 6.66 -11.31
C ARG A 535 28.00 7.27 -10.40
N LYS A 536 27.95 8.61 -10.29
CA LYS A 536 26.84 9.33 -9.66
C LYS A 536 25.52 8.99 -10.34
N LEU A 537 25.45 9.13 -11.67
CA LEU A 537 24.25 8.84 -12.45
C LEU A 537 23.81 7.37 -12.29
N ALA A 538 24.75 6.42 -12.38
CA ALA A 538 24.47 5.00 -12.20
C ALA A 538 23.90 4.70 -10.79
N SER A 539 24.42 5.35 -9.75
CA SER A 539 23.92 5.20 -8.38
C SER A 539 22.50 5.77 -8.23
N HIS A 540 22.23 6.97 -8.75
CA HIS A 540 20.88 7.54 -8.76
C HIS A 540 19.90 6.69 -9.58
N ALA A 541 20.33 6.15 -10.71
CA ALA A 541 19.53 5.24 -11.53
C ALA A 541 19.21 3.94 -10.78
N SER A 542 20.19 3.33 -10.10
CA SER A 542 19.98 2.14 -9.27
C SER A 542 18.98 2.39 -8.14
N ARG A 543 19.11 3.53 -7.43
CA ARG A 543 18.15 3.98 -6.41
C ARG A 543 16.74 4.11 -6.97
N PHE A 544 16.61 4.79 -8.10
CA PHE A 544 15.34 4.95 -8.77
C PHE A 544 14.73 3.61 -9.20
N LEU A 545 15.53 2.70 -9.77
CA LEU A 545 15.08 1.36 -10.17
C LEU A 545 14.66 0.50 -8.96
N ASN A 546 15.41 0.54 -7.86
CA ASN A 546 15.06 -0.16 -6.62
C ASN A 546 13.73 0.35 -6.04
N PHE A 547 13.52 1.67 -6.04
CA PHE A 547 12.24 2.24 -5.64
C PHE A 547 11.11 1.86 -6.62
N MET A 548 11.35 2.01 -7.92
CA MET A 548 10.34 1.80 -8.95
C MET A 548 9.93 0.34 -9.11
N LEU A 549 10.86 -0.60 -9.02
CA LEU A 549 10.58 -2.01 -9.26
C LEU A 549 10.28 -2.80 -7.97
N LEU A 550 11.03 -2.51 -6.90
CA LEU A 550 10.97 -3.26 -5.65
C LEU A 550 10.26 -2.52 -4.51
N GLY A 551 9.88 -1.25 -4.70
CA GLY A 551 9.24 -0.44 -3.66
C GLY A 551 10.16 -0.17 -2.47
N LEU A 552 11.47 -0.25 -2.66
CA LEU A 552 12.47 0.03 -1.62
C LEU A 552 12.56 1.54 -1.38
N THR A 553 12.29 1.93 -0.15
CA THR A 553 12.33 3.33 0.36
C THR A 553 13.72 3.71 0.86
N HIS A 554 14.55 2.70 1.18
CA HIS A 554 15.94 2.85 1.62
C HIS A 554 16.83 3.30 0.46
N THR A 555 17.61 4.35 0.70
CA THR A 555 18.38 5.09 -0.29
C THR A 555 19.70 4.43 -0.66
N ASP A 556 20.31 3.60 0.18
CA ASP A 556 21.57 2.92 -0.16
C ASP A 556 21.61 1.46 0.28
N THR A 557 20.93 0.61 -0.49
CA THR A 557 20.91 -0.83 -0.19
C THR A 557 22.25 -1.52 -0.40
N GLN A 558 23.16 -0.94 -1.19
CA GLN A 558 24.44 -1.54 -1.57
C GLN A 558 25.64 -0.98 -0.78
N GLY A 559 25.40 -0.35 0.38
CA GLY A 559 26.44 -0.02 1.33
C GLY A 559 27.16 -1.28 1.80
N GLY A 560 28.49 -1.27 1.80
CA GLY A 560 29.34 -2.40 2.15
C GLY A 560 29.40 -2.72 3.65
N LEU A 561 28.84 -1.87 4.51
CA LEU A 561 28.70 -2.10 5.95
C LEU A 561 27.22 -2.31 6.30
N LYS A 562 26.90 -3.45 6.91
CA LYS A 562 25.57 -3.73 7.45
C LYS A 562 25.66 -4.43 8.79
N GLY A 563 24.74 -4.09 9.68
CA GLY A 563 24.53 -4.76 10.97
C GLY A 563 23.19 -5.45 11.00
N PHE A 564 23.10 -6.55 11.74
CA PHE A 564 21.86 -7.29 11.94
C PHE A 564 21.87 -8.12 13.21
N ASN A 565 20.69 -8.31 13.79
CA ASN A 565 20.45 -9.30 14.85
C ASN A 565 20.12 -10.69 14.25
N CYS A 566 19.75 -11.65 15.08
CA CYS A 566 19.29 -12.99 14.65
C CYS A 566 18.22 -12.96 13.54
N LYS A 567 17.26 -12.03 13.62
CA LYS A 567 16.20 -11.87 12.62
C LYS A 567 16.78 -11.35 11.29
N GLY A 568 17.63 -10.33 11.35
CA GLY A 568 18.35 -9.82 10.18
C GLY A 568 19.25 -10.88 9.53
N LYS A 569 19.97 -11.69 10.33
CA LYS A 569 20.77 -12.83 9.84
C LYS A 569 19.93 -13.80 9.01
N ALA A 570 18.72 -14.14 9.48
CA ALA A 570 17.82 -15.05 8.78
C ALA A 570 17.42 -14.52 7.39
N PHE A 571 17.13 -13.22 7.26
CA PHE A 571 16.84 -12.62 5.96
C PHE A 571 18.05 -12.68 5.03
N LEU A 572 19.25 -12.34 5.51
CA LEU A 572 20.47 -12.35 4.71
C LEU A 572 20.85 -13.77 4.26
N ALA A 573 20.75 -14.75 5.17
CA ALA A 573 20.98 -16.17 4.88
C ALA A 573 20.03 -16.70 3.81
N SER A 574 18.80 -16.20 3.75
CA SER A 574 17.82 -16.65 2.76
C SER A 574 18.08 -16.14 1.33
N THR A 575 18.98 -15.17 1.13
CA THR A 575 19.30 -14.59 -0.20
C THR A 575 19.85 -15.65 -1.17
N ARG A 576 19.61 -15.46 -2.47
CA ARG A 576 20.04 -16.39 -3.53
C ARG A 576 21.06 -15.79 -4.49
N ILE A 577 21.10 -14.46 -4.62
CA ILE A 577 22.08 -13.80 -5.47
C ILE A 577 23.48 -14.01 -4.88
N LYS A 578 24.41 -14.46 -5.73
CA LYS A 578 25.80 -14.71 -5.33
C LYS A 578 26.70 -13.49 -5.49
N GLN A 579 26.33 -12.56 -6.38
CA GLN A 579 27.10 -11.36 -6.72
C GLN A 579 26.63 -10.15 -5.89
N PHE A 580 26.79 -8.92 -6.40
CA PHE A 580 26.66 -7.69 -5.61
C PHE A 580 25.21 -7.34 -5.22
N LEU A 581 24.21 -7.71 -6.02
CA LEU A 581 22.80 -7.43 -5.68
C LEU A 581 22.21 -8.31 -4.57
N PHE A 582 22.98 -9.19 -3.93
CA PHE A 582 22.54 -9.90 -2.73
C PHE A 582 22.11 -8.93 -1.62
N ASP A 583 22.75 -7.77 -1.57
CA ASP A 583 22.44 -6.69 -0.65
C ASP A 583 21.05 -6.10 -0.89
N THR A 584 20.70 -5.86 -2.16
CA THR A 584 19.37 -5.39 -2.53
C THR A 584 18.31 -6.47 -2.27
N GLU A 585 18.61 -7.75 -2.54
CA GLU A 585 17.72 -8.87 -2.21
C GLU A 585 17.51 -8.99 -0.69
N PHE A 586 18.56 -8.82 0.11
CA PHE A 586 18.51 -8.85 1.57
C PHE A 586 17.58 -7.77 2.12
N ILE A 587 17.81 -6.50 1.74
CA ILE A 587 16.97 -5.39 2.20
C ILE A 587 15.54 -5.53 1.68
N TYR A 588 15.37 -6.00 0.45
CA TYR A 588 14.05 -6.31 -0.10
C TYR A 588 13.30 -7.31 0.78
N LYS A 589 13.91 -8.46 1.10
CA LYS A 589 13.30 -9.48 1.95
C LYS A 589 12.99 -8.99 3.36
N ALA A 590 13.91 -8.26 3.97
CA ALA A 590 13.70 -7.65 5.27
C ALA A 590 12.50 -6.67 5.24
N SER A 591 12.41 -5.83 4.19
CA SER A 591 11.35 -4.84 4.01
C SER A 591 9.97 -5.44 3.71
N LEU A 592 9.91 -6.73 3.35
CA LEU A 592 8.64 -7.42 3.23
C LEU A 592 8.04 -7.66 4.62
N ASP A 593 8.83 -7.90 5.67
CA ASP A 593 8.27 -8.13 7.00
C ASP A 593 7.98 -6.81 7.75
N ASP A 594 6.70 -6.48 7.90
CA ASP A 594 6.21 -5.25 8.57
C ASP A 594 6.59 -5.15 10.07
N THR A 595 7.08 -6.25 10.65
CA THR A 595 7.57 -6.29 12.04
C THR A 595 9.07 -6.06 12.15
N THR A 596 9.77 -5.87 11.03
CA THR A 596 11.22 -5.64 10.98
C THR A 596 11.54 -4.16 11.03
N PHE A 597 12.51 -3.80 11.86
CA PHE A 597 13.01 -2.44 11.99
C PHE A 597 14.31 -2.26 11.20
N ILE A 598 14.25 -1.46 10.13
CA ILE A 598 15.42 -1.15 9.30
C ILE A 598 15.85 0.29 9.55
N LYS A 599 17.12 0.51 9.88
CA LYS A 599 17.70 1.85 10.07
C LYS A 599 18.76 2.15 9.02
N GLU A 600 18.71 3.34 8.44
CA GLU A 600 19.84 3.87 7.66
C GLU A 600 20.72 4.75 8.54
N VAL A 601 22.03 4.53 8.46
CA VAL A 601 23.03 5.30 9.20
C VAL A 601 23.94 6.02 8.21
N PRO A 602 24.04 7.35 8.26
CA PRO A 602 25.02 8.08 7.48
C PRO A 602 26.44 7.61 7.84
N VAL A 603 27.23 7.18 6.85
CA VAL A 603 28.62 6.75 7.08
C VAL A 603 29.62 7.55 6.25
N ASP A 604 30.81 7.71 6.83
CA ASP A 604 31.96 8.33 6.19
C ASP A 604 32.96 7.27 5.74
N LEU A 605 33.51 7.48 4.55
CA LEU A 605 34.68 6.72 4.08
C LEU A 605 35.97 7.33 4.62
N ARG A 606 37.01 6.51 4.69
CA ARG A 606 38.38 6.99 4.92
C ARG A 606 38.89 7.74 3.68
N GLY A 607 39.89 8.61 3.88
CA GLY A 607 40.59 9.25 2.76
C GLY A 607 41.27 8.22 1.86
N GLU A 608 41.39 8.52 0.56
CA GLU A 608 42.13 7.73 -0.45
C GLU A 608 41.55 6.36 -0.86
N VAL A 609 40.24 6.12 -0.72
CA VAL A 609 39.63 4.90 -1.28
C VAL A 609 39.45 5.03 -2.81
N MET A 610 40.32 4.39 -3.58
CA MET A 610 40.18 4.28 -5.04
C MET A 610 39.03 3.33 -5.40
N LEU A 611 37.98 3.86 -6.03
CA LEU A 611 36.79 3.10 -6.41
C LEU A 611 36.82 2.78 -7.91
N PRO A 612 37.14 1.54 -8.32
CA PRO A 612 37.26 1.19 -9.74
C PRO A 612 35.90 1.21 -10.46
N ASP A 613 35.90 1.57 -11.75
CA ASP A 613 34.70 1.57 -12.60
C ASP A 613 34.18 0.15 -12.85
N MET A 614 32.85 -0.01 -12.88
CA MET A 614 32.23 -1.30 -13.16
C MET A 614 32.42 -1.70 -14.63
N LYS A 615 32.85 -2.95 -14.86
CA LYS A 615 32.92 -3.55 -16.20
C LYS A 615 31.51 -3.72 -16.78
N LYS A 616 31.33 -3.46 -18.09
CA LYS A 616 30.03 -3.58 -18.79
C LYS A 616 29.32 -4.93 -18.59
N GLY A 617 30.06 -6.04 -18.58
CA GLY A 617 29.48 -7.38 -18.37
C GLY A 617 28.88 -7.58 -16.97
N VAL A 618 29.42 -6.91 -15.95
CA VAL A 618 28.87 -6.94 -14.59
C VAL A 618 27.54 -6.21 -14.55
N PHE A 619 27.43 -5.05 -15.21
CA PHE A 619 26.20 -4.25 -15.25
C PHE A 619 25.00 -5.03 -15.85
N VAL A 620 25.20 -5.75 -16.96
CA VAL A 620 24.14 -6.56 -17.58
C VAL A 620 23.68 -7.69 -16.67
N ASN A 621 24.63 -8.35 -15.97
CA ASN A 621 24.31 -9.40 -15.02
C ASN A 621 23.55 -8.86 -13.80
N GLU A 622 23.90 -7.67 -13.31
CA GLU A 622 23.15 -7.04 -12.22
C GLU A 622 21.74 -6.62 -12.67
N LEU A 623 21.55 -6.13 -13.89
CA LEU A 623 20.20 -5.85 -14.39
C LEU A 623 19.35 -7.13 -14.46
N LYS A 624 19.93 -8.25 -14.91
CA LYS A 624 19.27 -9.57 -14.89
C LYS A 624 18.94 -10.01 -13.46
N ASN A 625 19.86 -9.85 -12.52
CA ASN A 625 19.65 -10.15 -11.10
C ASN A 625 18.49 -9.33 -10.54
N LEU A 626 18.42 -8.03 -10.82
CA LEU A 626 17.33 -7.16 -10.38
C LEU A 626 15.97 -7.64 -10.91
N LEU A 627 15.88 -7.99 -12.19
CA LEU A 627 14.66 -8.56 -12.78
C LEU A 627 14.28 -9.91 -12.15
N MET A 628 15.27 -10.75 -11.82
CA MET A 628 15.02 -12.00 -11.10
C MET A 628 14.48 -11.76 -9.67
N ILE A 629 14.95 -10.74 -8.94
CA ILE A 629 14.37 -10.37 -7.64
C ILE A 629 12.90 -10.00 -7.84
N CYS A 630 12.60 -9.16 -8.85
CA CYS A 630 11.23 -8.70 -9.12
C CYS A 630 10.26 -9.84 -9.47
N TRP A 631 10.75 -10.90 -10.12
CA TRP A 631 9.94 -12.05 -10.52
C TRP A 631 9.77 -13.09 -9.41
N ARG A 632 10.76 -13.22 -8.51
CA ARG A 632 10.79 -14.26 -7.46
C ARG A 632 10.20 -13.79 -6.12
N GLY A 633 10.22 -12.49 -5.84
CA GLY A 633 9.51 -11.89 -4.71
C GLY A 633 8.01 -11.95 -4.92
#